data_AF-A0A0G4LXB6-F1
#
_entry.id   AF-A0A0G4LXB6-F1
#
_cell.length_a   1.000
_cell.length_b   1.000
_cell.length_c   1.000
_cell.angle_alpha   90.00
_cell.angle_beta   90.00
_cell.angle_gamma   90.00
#
_symmetry.space_group_name_H-M   'P 1'
#
loop_
_entity.id
_entity.type
_entity.pdbx_description
1 polymer ?
#
loop_
_entity_poly.entity_id
_entity_poly.type
_entity_poly.pdbx_seq_one_letter_code
_entity_poly.pdbx_strand_id
1 'polypeptide(L)'
;MLSVSAWATDRLTFGAMFETRPLDATPLILGGKVNGTLSANVTTGSSNVRLSSVARYNIGGSINIDTGDGGDRLESRVITAIDNGTSVISFTPALEQSHKAGAKVTGSGNNIAASDPSAGAAVTPRFIARLEIMFDNGSSTIIVTDRSWRTALGPLVTDAWYSGSGYDTRREQLGWDKPGTDLKSSTWTSAGIAPPPNLATKLVARAAELIKEQERFSPVSVTNPAPGIWVFDFGQNIVGWPLITLPELPAGVTIKVAPAEGLNANGTVSQASLGPGPRGSDLFNTYTTAGRAGGETWHPRFNYFGMQWVQVTGLPSGFEPGPELVTGIRLQADVPIAGTLTSSNARLNRIIKMAHYSFASNLMSVFTDCPGREKLSYPADYTMPIGAIYRNFHVDGMLRTSMHHLVEGQSVADTPMAGNVALKTPVYDWGYSGRFGDEINWGNAIVFVPSFLHDLYGDTTVMSAYYDQMTDFVNYIQREKVQDHIVDAALADWVENDGRTSGRITGTWGYYHTIQAMAHMADLINHTEDAVRYASLAVDIRGRYTSRGNDSTVNATPAAQALALDAGLVPSEHRETVLEALVELVESYPSADGEGPHLSGGTIGLGPIVRALSAGGRDDVLWAALQKNDRPSYGYFMAPTTENPDGFTTIGERWTRSDSKNHMILAQIDEWFHAGVAGIQAGSLGTISATWADKLVFQPEPVGDLTSATGTFRRRAGEARSEWTRAGDAFALSVTVPANTEAEVRVAGDKVRASGRATFVGEEEGYAVYTVPSGMHSFSSTLKGFVNT
;
A
#
# COMPACT_ATOMS: atom_id res chain seq x y z
N MET A 1 51.87 -4.39 -0.15
CA MET A 1 52.03 -2.98 0.28
C MET A 1 52.19 -2.14 -0.98
N LEU A 2 51.16 -1.39 -1.35
CA LEU A 2 51.23 -0.28 -2.30
C LEU A 2 50.42 0.85 -1.68
N SER A 3 51.11 1.90 -1.24
CA SER A 3 50.50 3.09 -0.65
C SER A 3 49.94 3.97 -1.77
N VAL A 4 48.62 4.12 -1.81
CA VAL A 4 47.94 5.13 -2.63
C VAL A 4 47.84 6.40 -1.79
N SER A 5 48.91 7.21 -1.77
CA SER A 5 49.04 8.42 -0.94
C SER A 5 48.97 9.72 -1.74
N ALA A 6 48.34 9.73 -2.92
CA ALA A 6 48.39 10.89 -3.83
C ALA A 6 47.02 11.48 -4.24
N TRP A 7 45.93 11.17 -3.55
CA TRP A 7 44.58 11.75 -3.83
C TRP A 7 43.96 12.47 -2.61
N ALA A 8 44.80 12.93 -1.69
CA ALA A 8 44.38 13.61 -0.47
C ALA A 8 44.32 15.15 -0.66
N THR A 9 43.41 15.65 -1.48
CA THR A 9 43.00 17.08 -1.42
C THR A 9 41.53 17.36 -1.69
N ASP A 10 40.78 16.44 -2.29
CA ASP A 10 39.31 16.55 -2.35
C ASP A 10 38.67 15.50 -1.44
N ARG A 11 37.78 15.95 -0.55
CA ARG A 11 37.10 15.14 0.46
C ARG A 11 36.13 14.14 -0.18
N LEU A 12 36.65 13.08 -0.80
CA LEU A 12 35.93 11.82 -0.98
C LEU A 12 36.25 10.93 0.22
N THR A 13 35.60 11.22 1.33
CA THR A 13 35.47 10.28 2.45
C THR A 13 34.65 9.09 1.95
N PHE A 14 35.30 8.14 1.27
CA PHE A 14 34.81 6.76 1.14
C PHE A 14 35.02 6.05 2.50
N GLY A 15 34.42 6.60 3.55
CA GLY A 15 33.85 5.76 4.59
C GLY A 15 32.60 5.21 3.96
N ALA A 16 32.69 4.01 3.40
CA ALA A 16 31.54 3.34 2.85
C ALA A 16 30.59 3.10 4.03
N MET A 17 29.67 4.07 4.25
CA MET A 17 28.37 3.82 4.83
C MET A 17 27.67 2.82 3.90
N PHE A 18 28.09 1.56 3.98
CA PHE A 18 27.17 0.44 3.90
C PHE A 18 26.51 0.29 5.28
N GLU A 19 26.06 1.39 5.89
CA GLU A 19 24.72 1.37 6.44
C GLU A 19 23.84 1.21 5.21
N THR A 20 23.56 -0.04 4.83
CA THR A 20 22.38 -0.32 4.04
C THR A 20 21.27 0.47 4.72
N ARG A 21 20.74 1.52 4.09
CA ARG A 21 19.43 2.08 4.42
C ARG A 21 18.45 1.08 3.81
N PRO A 22 18.04 0.00 4.50
CA PRO A 22 17.25 -1.03 3.89
C PRO A 22 15.82 -0.64 4.25
N LEU A 23 15.29 0.39 3.61
CA LEU A 23 13.86 0.64 3.74
C LEU A 23 13.03 -0.35 2.92
N ASP A 24 13.70 -1.26 2.20
CA ASP A 24 13.06 -2.13 1.22
C ASP A 24 13.66 -3.55 1.20
N ALA A 25 14.32 -3.94 2.29
CA ALA A 25 14.62 -5.34 2.53
C ALA A 25 14.01 -5.69 3.88
N THR A 26 12.80 -6.26 3.83
CA THR A 26 12.08 -6.79 4.98
C THR A 26 12.99 -7.74 5.74
N PRO A 27 13.51 -7.38 6.93
CA PRO A 27 14.16 -8.36 7.78
C PRO A 27 13.03 -9.01 8.57
N LEU A 28 12.40 -10.03 7.99
CA LEU A 28 11.56 -10.93 8.76
C LEU A 28 12.50 -11.74 9.66
N ILE A 29 12.86 -11.20 10.83
CA ILE A 29 13.62 -11.93 11.84
C ILE A 29 12.64 -12.84 12.56
N LEU A 30 12.29 -13.95 11.91
CA LEU A 30 11.73 -15.12 12.58
C LEU A 30 12.84 -16.18 12.60
N GLY A 31 13.27 -16.52 13.82
CA GLY A 31 14.39 -17.40 14.06
C GLY A 31 14.19 -18.80 13.49
N GLY A 32 15.14 -19.26 12.68
CA GLY A 32 15.20 -20.67 12.31
C GLY A 32 16.29 -20.98 11.30
N LYS A 33 17.54 -21.10 11.74
CA LYS A 33 18.46 -21.98 11.00
C LYS A 33 17.87 -23.39 11.04
N VAL A 34 17.49 -23.92 9.89
CA VAL A 34 17.25 -25.35 9.74
C VAL A 34 18.62 -26.00 9.62
N ASN A 35 19.09 -26.64 10.69
CA ASN A 35 20.41 -27.29 10.72
C ASN A 35 20.23 -28.79 10.97
N GLY A 36 20.74 -29.60 10.05
CA GLY A 36 20.90 -31.04 10.21
C GLY A 36 22.30 -31.48 9.83
N THR A 37 22.57 -32.78 9.94
CA THR A 37 23.78 -33.42 9.41
C THR A 37 23.41 -34.68 8.65
N LEU A 38 24.21 -35.05 7.65
CA LEU A 38 24.06 -36.33 6.97
C LEU A 38 24.28 -37.48 7.95
N SER A 39 23.34 -38.42 8.04
CA SER A 39 23.44 -39.59 8.93
C SER A 39 24.31 -40.71 8.36
N ALA A 40 24.61 -40.68 7.06
CA ALA A 40 25.43 -41.66 6.37
C ALA A 40 26.20 -41.01 5.21
N ASN A 41 27.20 -41.71 4.67
CA ASN A 41 27.84 -41.31 3.43
C ASN A 41 26.82 -41.38 2.28
N VAL A 42 26.90 -40.42 1.37
CA VAL A 42 26.03 -40.30 0.20
C VAL A 42 26.92 -40.25 -1.04
N THR A 43 26.57 -41.02 -2.06
CA THR A 43 27.35 -41.10 -3.30
C THR A 43 26.79 -40.16 -4.37
N THR A 44 27.65 -39.80 -5.32
CA THR A 44 27.23 -39.15 -6.57
C THR A 44 26.06 -39.90 -7.22
N GLY A 45 25.07 -39.17 -7.75
CA GLY A 45 23.85 -39.72 -8.35
C GLY A 45 22.71 -39.98 -7.36
N SER A 46 22.90 -39.77 -6.06
CA SER A 46 21.82 -39.90 -5.07
C SER A 46 20.79 -38.78 -5.21
N SER A 47 19.50 -39.13 -5.18
CA SER A 47 18.36 -38.18 -5.19
C SER A 47 17.64 -38.08 -3.85
N ASN A 48 18.19 -38.71 -2.80
CA ASN A 48 17.70 -38.61 -1.44
C ASN A 48 18.85 -38.72 -0.44
N VAL A 49 18.64 -38.17 0.75
CA VAL A 49 19.57 -38.26 1.88
C VAL A 49 18.84 -38.46 3.20
N ARG A 50 19.49 -39.13 4.15
CA ARG A 50 19.02 -39.24 5.53
C ARG A 50 19.71 -38.21 6.42
N LEU A 51 18.92 -37.45 7.16
CA LEU A 51 19.39 -36.38 8.04
C LEU A 51 19.21 -36.74 9.52
N SER A 52 19.98 -36.07 10.38
CA SER A 52 19.81 -36.13 11.84
C SER A 52 18.46 -35.56 12.32
N SER A 53 17.84 -34.70 11.51
CA SER A 53 16.48 -34.19 11.67
C SER A 53 16.03 -33.56 10.36
N VAL A 54 14.76 -33.76 10.01
CA VAL A 54 14.09 -33.10 8.88
C VAL A 54 13.12 -32.01 9.32
N ALA A 55 13.09 -31.69 10.62
CA ALA A 55 12.24 -30.63 11.15
C ALA A 55 12.59 -29.29 10.46
N ARG A 56 11.56 -28.54 10.06
CA ARG A 56 11.63 -27.22 9.41
C ARG A 56 12.19 -27.21 7.97
N TYR A 57 12.39 -28.36 7.34
CA TYR A 57 12.52 -28.43 5.88
C TYR A 57 11.12 -28.43 5.25
N ASN A 58 10.98 -27.84 4.05
CA ASN A 58 9.71 -27.77 3.33
C ASN A 58 9.88 -28.28 1.89
N ILE A 59 8.84 -28.92 1.35
CA ILE A 59 8.79 -29.26 -0.09
C ILE A 59 8.81 -27.95 -0.90
N GLY A 60 9.59 -27.94 -1.99
CA GLY A 60 9.87 -26.74 -2.79
C GLY A 60 10.97 -25.82 -2.21
N GLY A 61 11.41 -26.05 -0.97
CA GLY A 61 12.60 -25.39 -0.40
C GLY A 61 13.90 -26.00 -0.94
N SER A 62 15.05 -25.42 -0.60
CA SER A 62 16.34 -26.00 -0.93
C SER A 62 16.93 -26.80 0.23
N ILE A 63 17.51 -27.96 -0.07
CA ILE A 63 18.48 -28.64 0.79
C ILE A 63 19.87 -28.23 0.33
N ASN A 64 20.75 -27.83 1.24
CA ASN A 64 22.09 -27.33 0.93
C ASN A 64 23.11 -28.16 1.74
N ILE A 65 23.89 -29.01 1.06
CA ILE A 65 24.82 -29.95 1.70
C ILE A 65 26.25 -29.41 1.60
N ASP A 66 26.93 -29.30 2.73
CA ASP A 66 28.35 -28.93 2.80
C ASP A 66 29.21 -29.93 2.00
N THR A 67 30.04 -29.41 1.09
CA THR A 67 30.96 -30.22 0.29
C THR A 67 32.17 -30.74 1.06
N GLY A 68 32.29 -30.40 2.36
CA GLY A 68 33.36 -30.85 3.25
C GLY A 68 34.46 -29.81 3.45
N ASP A 69 34.25 -28.58 2.99
CA ASP A 69 35.17 -27.44 3.11
C ASP A 69 34.74 -26.44 4.20
N GLY A 70 33.86 -26.88 5.12
CA GLY A 70 33.37 -26.04 6.21
C GLY A 70 32.25 -25.09 5.77
N GLY A 71 31.55 -25.44 4.69
CA GLY A 71 30.46 -24.67 4.09
C GLY A 71 30.96 -23.58 3.13
N ASP A 72 32.17 -23.71 2.57
CA ASP A 72 32.67 -22.82 1.51
C ASP A 72 31.91 -23.05 0.22
N ARG A 73 31.62 -24.32 -0.09
CA ARG A 73 30.71 -24.70 -1.16
C ARG A 73 29.57 -25.52 -0.59
N LEU A 74 28.39 -25.28 -1.12
CA LEU A 74 27.19 -26.05 -0.83
C LEU A 74 26.71 -26.68 -2.12
N GLU A 75 26.40 -27.96 -2.07
CA GLU A 75 25.63 -28.61 -3.11
C GLU A 75 24.14 -28.48 -2.77
N SER A 76 23.44 -27.63 -3.52
CA SER A 76 22.04 -27.29 -3.26
C SER A 76 21.09 -28.00 -4.21
N ARG A 77 19.95 -28.49 -3.71
CA ARG A 77 18.89 -29.15 -4.50
C ARG A 77 17.49 -28.73 -4.06
N VAL A 78 16.51 -28.84 -4.95
CA VAL A 78 15.10 -28.56 -4.63
C VAL A 78 14.48 -29.79 -3.98
N ILE A 79 13.91 -29.63 -2.79
CA ILE A 79 13.27 -30.70 -2.04
C ILE A 79 11.95 -31.07 -2.70
N THR A 80 11.79 -32.35 -3.02
CA THR A 80 10.58 -32.90 -3.66
C THR A 80 9.73 -33.73 -2.71
N ALA A 81 10.31 -34.29 -1.64
CA ALA A 81 9.57 -35.01 -0.60
C ALA A 81 10.33 -35.05 0.72
N ILE A 82 9.60 -35.15 1.84
CA ILE A 82 10.13 -35.27 3.19
C ILE A 82 9.41 -36.41 3.90
N ASP A 83 10.16 -37.39 4.42
CA ASP A 83 9.67 -38.45 5.28
C ASP A 83 10.13 -38.19 6.73
N ASN A 84 9.21 -37.70 7.56
CA ASN A 84 9.47 -37.43 8.98
C ASN A 84 9.75 -38.70 9.80
N GLY A 85 9.18 -39.84 9.42
CA GLY A 85 9.36 -41.11 10.13
C GLY A 85 10.76 -41.70 9.94
N THR A 86 11.35 -41.51 8.76
CA THR A 86 12.70 -41.99 8.45
C THR A 86 13.77 -40.89 8.42
N SER A 87 13.37 -39.63 8.58
CA SER A 87 14.23 -38.44 8.41
C SER A 87 14.94 -38.41 7.06
N VAL A 88 14.22 -38.77 5.99
CA VAL A 88 14.72 -38.76 4.62
C VAL A 88 14.19 -37.56 3.87
N ILE A 89 15.06 -36.88 3.13
CA ILE A 89 14.70 -35.83 2.18
C ILE A 89 15.02 -36.33 0.78
N SER A 90 14.04 -36.24 -0.12
CA SER A 90 14.22 -36.46 -1.56
C SER A 90 14.28 -35.13 -2.29
N PHE A 91 15.04 -35.06 -3.38
CA PHE A 91 15.28 -33.82 -4.10
C PHE A 91 15.63 -34.04 -5.57
N THR A 92 15.54 -32.98 -6.35
CA THR A 92 15.94 -32.94 -7.76
C THR A 92 16.77 -31.69 -8.07
N PRO A 93 17.77 -31.77 -8.99
CA PRO A 93 18.34 -33.00 -9.59
C PRO A 93 19.12 -33.86 -8.57
N ALA A 94 19.65 -35.01 -8.98
CA ALA A 94 20.53 -35.83 -8.14
C ALA A 94 21.86 -35.10 -7.80
N LEU A 95 22.56 -35.55 -6.75
CA LEU A 95 23.87 -35.01 -6.36
C LEU A 95 24.93 -35.29 -7.43
N GLU A 96 25.78 -34.31 -7.71
CA GLU A 96 26.90 -34.38 -8.66
C GLU A 96 28.19 -34.88 -7.99
N GLN A 97 28.25 -34.87 -6.66
CA GLN A 97 29.40 -35.34 -5.89
C GLN A 97 29.00 -36.16 -4.66
N SER A 98 29.99 -36.81 -4.05
CA SER A 98 29.79 -37.62 -2.85
C SER A 98 30.01 -36.80 -1.58
N HIS A 99 29.23 -37.07 -0.53
CA HIS A 99 29.30 -36.39 0.75
C HIS A 99 29.49 -37.38 1.90
N LYS A 100 30.27 -37.00 2.91
CA LYS A 100 30.53 -37.84 4.08
C LYS A 100 29.41 -37.71 5.13
N ALA A 101 29.21 -38.79 5.89
CA ALA A 101 28.43 -38.73 7.13
C ALA A 101 28.96 -37.61 8.03
N GLY A 102 28.05 -36.88 8.67
CA GLY A 102 28.37 -35.71 9.50
C GLY A 102 28.50 -34.39 8.74
N ALA A 103 28.45 -34.38 7.40
CA ALA A 103 28.41 -33.12 6.63
C ALA A 103 27.21 -32.27 7.08
N LYS A 104 27.44 -30.96 7.25
CA LYS A 104 26.39 -30.03 7.64
C LYS A 104 25.39 -29.88 6.51
N VAL A 105 24.11 -29.86 6.85
CA VAL A 105 23.01 -29.67 5.91
C VAL A 105 22.14 -28.54 6.42
N THR A 106 21.84 -27.59 5.54
CA THR A 106 20.92 -26.50 5.85
C THR A 106 19.75 -26.48 4.89
N GLY A 107 18.57 -26.19 5.40
CA GLY A 107 17.37 -25.95 4.60
C GLY A 107 17.17 -24.47 4.29
N SER A 108 16.49 -24.18 3.19
CA SER A 108 15.88 -22.88 2.94
C SER A 108 14.36 -22.94 3.09
N GLY A 109 13.70 -21.78 3.20
CA GLY A 109 12.26 -21.70 3.01
C GLY A 109 11.86 -22.12 1.59
N ASN A 110 10.61 -22.51 1.41
CA ASN A 110 10.01 -22.71 0.09
C ASN A 110 9.41 -21.39 -0.42
N ASN A 111 9.07 -21.34 -1.71
CA ASN A 111 8.17 -20.29 -2.18
C ASN A 111 6.79 -20.54 -1.58
N ILE A 112 6.25 -19.56 -0.84
CA ILE A 112 4.97 -19.69 -0.12
C ILE A 112 3.81 -19.90 -1.12
N ALA A 113 3.96 -19.49 -2.39
CA ALA A 113 2.98 -19.72 -3.45
C ALA A 113 2.75 -21.21 -3.81
N ALA A 114 3.53 -22.15 -3.24
CA ALA A 114 3.46 -23.58 -3.55
C ALA A 114 2.55 -24.41 -2.61
N SER A 115 1.52 -23.81 -1.99
CA SER A 115 0.41 -24.48 -1.26
C SER A 115 0.69 -25.07 0.14
N ASP A 116 1.83 -24.76 0.78
CA ASP A 116 2.11 -25.27 2.13
C ASP A 116 1.86 -24.20 3.23
N PRO A 117 0.84 -24.35 4.09
CA PRO A 117 0.59 -23.42 5.21
C PRO A 117 1.64 -23.47 6.32
N SER A 118 2.61 -24.39 6.27
CA SER A 118 3.78 -24.42 7.16
C SER A 118 4.95 -23.56 6.66
N ALA A 119 4.83 -22.97 5.47
CA ALA A 119 5.82 -22.11 4.88
C ALA A 119 6.02 -20.82 5.70
N GLY A 120 7.20 -20.68 6.29
CA GLY A 120 7.67 -19.43 6.88
C GLY A 120 8.84 -18.88 6.09
N ALA A 121 8.82 -17.58 5.77
CA ALA A 121 9.98 -16.84 5.27
C ALA A 121 11.01 -16.60 6.40
N ALA A 122 11.42 -17.66 7.09
CA ALA A 122 12.45 -17.60 8.13
C ALA A 122 13.82 -17.82 7.50
N VAL A 123 14.46 -16.75 7.03
CA VAL A 123 15.87 -16.77 6.63
C VAL A 123 16.66 -15.81 7.50
N THR A 124 17.81 -16.26 8.02
CA THR A 124 18.76 -15.38 8.70
C THR A 124 19.17 -14.25 7.76
N PRO A 125 19.31 -12.99 8.22
CA PRO A 125 19.75 -11.87 7.39
C PRO A 125 21.01 -12.21 6.58
N ARG A 126 21.02 -11.83 5.30
CA ARG A 126 22.11 -12.07 4.34
C ARG A 126 22.40 -10.76 3.61
N PHE A 127 23.63 -10.61 3.15
CA PHE A 127 24.05 -9.42 2.40
C PHE A 127 24.77 -9.85 1.12
N ILE A 128 24.38 -9.24 0.00
CA ILE A 128 25.02 -9.40 -1.30
C ILE A 128 25.29 -8.01 -1.86
N ALA A 129 26.52 -7.74 -2.29
CA ALA A 129 26.87 -6.50 -2.96
C ALA A 129 27.98 -6.71 -3.99
N ARG A 130 27.95 -5.85 -5.01
CA ARG A 130 28.94 -5.79 -6.09
C ARG A 130 29.19 -4.32 -6.41
N LEU A 131 30.45 -3.91 -6.32
CA LEU A 131 30.94 -2.59 -6.72
C LEU A 131 31.84 -2.75 -7.94
N GLU A 132 31.46 -2.11 -9.04
CA GLU A 132 32.25 -2.08 -10.27
C GLU A 132 32.87 -0.68 -10.42
N ILE A 133 34.20 -0.63 -10.54
CA ILE A 133 34.97 0.60 -10.71
C ILE A 133 35.56 0.59 -12.11
N MET A 134 35.10 1.50 -12.96
CA MET A 134 35.66 1.73 -14.30
C MET A 134 36.71 2.84 -14.23
N PHE A 135 37.89 2.59 -14.80
CA PHE A 135 38.97 3.59 -14.87
C PHE A 135 38.99 4.27 -16.25
N ASP A 136 39.54 5.49 -16.32
CA ASP A 136 39.64 6.29 -17.55
C ASP A 136 40.38 5.57 -18.69
N ASN A 137 41.24 4.61 -18.36
CA ASN A 137 41.99 3.79 -19.32
C ASN A 137 41.17 2.60 -19.86
N GLY A 138 39.88 2.48 -19.50
CA GLY A 138 38.99 1.39 -19.91
C GLY A 138 39.14 0.08 -19.13
N SER A 139 40.06 0.01 -18.15
CA SER A 139 40.13 -1.14 -17.24
C SER A 139 39.06 -1.06 -16.15
N SER A 140 38.77 -2.19 -15.49
CA SER A 140 37.84 -2.22 -14.36
C SER A 140 38.34 -3.09 -13.20
N THR A 141 37.91 -2.74 -11.99
CA THR A 141 38.06 -3.55 -10.78
C THR A 141 36.67 -3.85 -10.24
N ILE A 142 36.46 -5.09 -9.79
CA ILE A 142 35.21 -5.53 -9.17
C ILE A 142 35.50 -5.92 -7.71
N ILE A 143 34.74 -5.34 -6.79
CA ILE A 143 34.74 -5.71 -5.38
C ILE A 143 33.39 -6.36 -5.07
N VAL A 144 33.41 -7.57 -4.52
CA VAL A 144 32.19 -8.33 -4.20
C VAL A 144 32.15 -8.66 -2.71
N THR A 145 30.95 -8.93 -2.20
CA THR A 145 30.78 -9.59 -0.89
C THR A 145 31.32 -11.02 -0.96
N ASP A 146 32.32 -11.31 -0.14
CA ASP A 146 32.98 -12.61 -0.02
C ASP A 146 33.49 -12.84 1.42
N ARG A 147 34.27 -13.90 1.66
CA ARG A 147 34.82 -14.25 2.98
C ARG A 147 35.91 -13.31 3.49
N SER A 148 36.44 -12.42 2.64
CA SER A 148 37.38 -11.39 3.07
C SER A 148 36.69 -10.30 3.90
N TRP A 149 35.37 -10.18 3.77
CA TRP A 149 34.55 -9.31 4.59
C TRP A 149 34.53 -9.80 6.04
N ARG A 150 34.34 -8.86 6.96
CA ARG A 150 34.21 -9.13 8.38
C ARG A 150 32.85 -8.67 8.88
N THR A 151 32.37 -9.32 9.93
CA THR A 151 31.09 -9.00 10.57
C THR A 151 31.24 -9.04 12.09
N ALA A 152 30.47 -8.19 12.77
CA ALA A 152 30.33 -8.14 14.22
C ALA A 152 28.90 -7.72 14.58
N LEU A 153 28.42 -8.10 15.76
CA LEU A 153 27.18 -7.52 16.30
C LEU A 153 27.42 -6.07 16.71
N GLY A 154 26.47 -5.22 16.37
CA GLY A 154 26.51 -3.78 16.64
C GLY A 154 25.66 -3.36 17.83
N PRO A 155 25.38 -2.06 17.95
CA PRO A 155 24.58 -1.48 19.04
C PRO A 155 23.09 -1.84 19.00
N LEU A 156 22.56 -2.26 17.85
CA LEU A 156 21.22 -2.84 17.77
C LEU A 156 21.23 -4.23 18.43
N VAL A 157 20.61 -4.32 19.61
CA VAL A 157 20.51 -5.54 20.44
C VAL A 157 19.35 -6.40 19.97
N THR A 158 18.21 -5.78 19.71
CA THR A 158 16.99 -6.42 19.23
C THR A 158 16.35 -5.55 18.16
N ASP A 159 15.68 -6.19 17.21
CA ASP A 159 14.86 -5.50 16.23
C ASP A 159 13.71 -6.41 15.78
N ALA A 160 12.51 -5.85 15.76
CA ALA A 160 11.31 -6.51 15.31
C ALA A 160 10.49 -5.54 14.45
N TRP A 161 10.06 -6.02 13.28
CA TRP A 161 9.25 -5.24 12.34
C TRP A 161 7.99 -4.63 12.96
N TYR A 162 7.38 -5.35 13.91
CA TYR A 162 6.17 -4.95 14.61
C TYR A 162 6.47 -4.29 15.96
N SER A 163 7.24 -4.96 16.82
CA SER A 163 7.37 -4.56 18.23
C SER A 163 8.43 -3.48 18.52
N GLY A 164 9.37 -3.24 17.59
CA GLY A 164 10.38 -2.19 17.71
C GLY A 164 11.82 -2.65 17.97
N SER A 165 12.69 -1.72 18.34
CA SER A 165 14.14 -1.91 18.44
C SER A 165 14.69 -1.68 19.84
N GLY A 166 15.69 -2.48 20.23
CA GLY A 166 16.55 -2.20 21.38
C GLY A 166 17.94 -1.79 20.93
N TYR A 167 18.40 -0.61 21.32
CA TYR A 167 19.70 -0.06 20.94
C TYR A 167 20.53 0.29 22.19
N ASP A 168 21.76 -0.22 22.26
CA ASP A 168 22.72 0.08 23.32
C ASP A 168 23.96 0.74 22.74
N THR A 169 24.02 2.07 22.87
CA THR A 169 25.08 2.92 22.30
C THR A 169 26.45 2.61 22.89
N ARG A 170 26.52 1.98 24.08
CA ARG A 170 27.78 1.54 24.69
C ARG A 170 28.46 0.42 23.88
N ARG A 171 27.73 -0.24 22.97
CA ARG A 171 28.24 -1.27 22.06
C ARG A 171 28.68 -0.72 20.70
N GLU A 172 28.57 0.60 20.48
CA GLU A 172 29.06 1.21 19.24
C GLU A 172 30.57 1.05 19.09
N GLN A 173 30.99 0.67 17.88
CA GLN A 173 32.39 0.51 17.51
C GLN A 173 32.81 1.71 16.67
N LEU A 174 33.21 2.80 17.32
CA LEU A 174 33.51 4.06 16.64
C LEU A 174 34.56 3.88 15.55
N GLY A 175 34.28 4.40 14.35
CA GLY A 175 35.18 4.35 13.21
C GLY A 175 35.26 3.00 12.48
N TRP A 176 34.38 2.04 12.79
CA TRP A 176 34.34 0.74 12.11
C TRP A 176 34.20 0.82 10.58
N ASP A 177 33.58 1.91 10.10
CA ASP A 177 33.29 2.22 8.69
C ASP A 177 34.41 3.05 8.01
N LYS A 178 35.51 3.35 8.72
CA LYS A 178 36.61 4.17 8.19
C LYS A 178 37.72 3.33 7.57
N PRO A 179 38.36 3.81 6.48
CA PRO A 179 39.50 3.12 5.90
C PRO A 179 40.67 3.05 6.90
N GLY A 180 41.36 1.92 6.93
CA GLY A 180 42.52 1.70 7.81
C GLY A 180 42.18 1.26 9.24
N THR A 181 40.91 1.18 9.62
CA THR A 181 40.48 0.65 10.92
C THR A 181 40.86 -0.83 11.05
N ASP A 182 41.51 -1.19 12.17
CA ASP A 182 41.85 -2.59 12.43
C ASP A 182 40.61 -3.36 12.95
N LEU A 183 39.95 -4.06 12.02
CA LEU A 183 38.82 -4.94 12.32
C LEU A 183 39.27 -6.33 12.84
N LYS A 184 40.53 -6.51 13.30
CA LYS A 184 41.04 -7.77 13.88
C LYS A 184 40.90 -7.89 15.40
N SER A 185 40.17 -6.98 16.03
CA SER A 185 39.75 -7.14 17.43
C SER A 185 38.92 -8.41 17.63
N SER A 186 38.83 -8.89 18.89
CA SER A 186 38.17 -10.14 19.25
C SER A 186 36.66 -10.20 18.95
N THR A 187 36.03 -9.07 18.62
CA THR A 187 34.59 -8.98 18.37
C THR A 187 34.21 -9.21 16.90
N TRP A 188 35.15 -9.05 15.97
CA TRP A 188 34.93 -9.24 14.54
C TRP A 188 35.36 -10.62 14.08
N THR A 189 34.51 -11.26 13.29
CA THR A 189 34.81 -12.54 12.64
C THR A 189 34.77 -12.39 11.13
N SER A 190 35.43 -13.29 10.40
CA SER A 190 35.25 -13.40 8.95
C SER A 190 33.79 -13.74 8.62
N ALA A 191 33.27 -13.14 7.56
CA ALA A 191 31.95 -13.45 7.04
C ALA A 191 31.91 -14.88 6.48
N GLY A 192 30.81 -15.60 6.72
CA GLY A 192 30.52 -16.87 6.06
C GLY A 192 29.77 -16.64 4.74
N ILE A 193 29.82 -17.61 3.84
CA ILE A 193 28.95 -17.62 2.65
C ILE A 193 27.59 -18.19 3.07
N ALA A 194 26.52 -17.42 2.81
CA ALA A 194 25.17 -17.88 3.02
C ALA A 194 24.63 -18.53 1.73
N PRO A 195 23.88 -19.64 1.80
CA PRO A 195 23.16 -20.16 0.63
C PRO A 195 22.17 -19.11 0.08
N PRO A 196 21.60 -19.30 -1.12
CA PRO A 196 20.49 -18.47 -1.58
C PRO A 196 19.22 -18.69 -0.74
N PRO A 197 18.29 -17.71 -0.65
CA PRO A 197 17.03 -17.85 0.10
C PRO A 197 16.15 -18.99 -0.40
N ASN A 198 16.16 -19.25 -1.72
CA ASN A 198 15.78 -20.51 -2.36
C ASN A 198 16.47 -20.56 -3.75
N LEU A 199 16.44 -21.71 -4.43
CA LEU A 199 17.09 -21.85 -5.75
C LEU A 199 16.33 -21.17 -6.91
N ALA A 200 15.09 -20.75 -6.68
CA ALA A 200 14.29 -20.02 -7.65
C ALA A 200 14.43 -18.49 -7.53
N THR A 201 15.13 -18.00 -6.50
CA THR A 201 15.23 -16.56 -6.19
C THR A 201 16.03 -15.86 -7.28
N LYS A 202 15.41 -14.86 -7.92
CA LYS A 202 16.07 -14.01 -8.91
C LYS A 202 16.35 -12.64 -8.30
N LEU A 203 17.52 -12.07 -8.61
CA LEU A 203 17.76 -10.65 -8.37
C LEU A 203 17.08 -9.85 -9.47
N VAL A 204 16.16 -8.98 -9.08
CA VAL A 204 15.45 -8.08 -9.99
C VAL A 204 15.76 -6.63 -9.63
N ALA A 205 15.74 -5.75 -10.62
CA ALA A 205 15.83 -4.33 -10.38
C ALA A 205 14.53 -3.85 -9.70
N ARG A 206 14.65 -2.93 -8.74
CA ARG A 206 13.48 -2.31 -8.11
C ARG A 206 12.79 -1.38 -9.12
N ALA A 207 11.46 -1.48 -9.18
CA ALA A 207 10.63 -0.54 -9.95
C ALA A 207 10.10 0.63 -9.09
N ALA A 208 9.73 0.38 -7.83
CA ALA A 208 9.20 1.42 -6.92
C ALA A 208 10.27 2.39 -6.39
N GLU A 209 9.81 3.59 -6.04
CA GLU A 209 10.57 4.63 -5.37
C GLU A 209 11.06 4.20 -3.98
N LEU A 210 12.20 4.75 -3.57
CA LEU A 210 12.75 4.50 -2.23
C LEU A 210 11.88 5.18 -1.17
N ILE A 211 11.77 4.57 0.02
CA ILE A 211 11.25 5.30 1.19
C ILE A 211 12.23 6.40 1.60
N LYS A 212 11.69 7.58 1.86
CA LYS A 212 12.43 8.72 2.39
C LYS A 212 11.70 9.38 3.56
N GLU A 213 12.46 10.16 4.31
CA GLU A 213 11.89 11.15 5.23
C GLU A 213 11.19 12.22 4.39
N GLN A 214 9.89 12.40 4.63
CA GLN A 214 9.08 13.37 3.90
C GLN A 214 8.86 14.65 4.72
N GLU A 215 8.53 14.49 6.01
CA GLU A 215 8.17 15.59 6.90
C GLU A 215 8.68 15.35 8.33
N ARG A 216 8.87 16.44 9.09
CA ARG A 216 9.26 16.41 10.50
C ARG A 216 8.22 17.15 11.33
N PHE A 217 7.77 16.54 12.43
CA PHE A 217 6.71 17.02 13.31
C PHE A 217 7.27 17.33 14.68
N SER A 218 7.16 18.58 15.10
CA SER A 218 7.35 18.97 16.49
C SER A 218 6.06 18.68 17.28
N PRO A 219 6.16 18.19 18.52
CA PRO A 219 4.99 17.97 19.36
C PRO A 219 4.20 19.26 19.59
N VAL A 220 2.88 19.20 19.40
CA VAL A 220 1.94 20.29 19.70
C VAL A 220 1.59 20.35 21.18
N SER A 221 1.77 19.23 21.91
CA SER A 221 1.65 19.20 23.37
C SER A 221 2.57 18.14 24.01
N VAL A 222 2.90 18.38 25.28
CA VAL A 222 3.64 17.44 26.14
C VAL A 222 2.90 17.36 27.47
N THR A 223 2.57 16.15 27.92
CA THR A 223 1.86 15.91 29.19
C THR A 223 2.64 14.94 30.08
N ASN A 224 2.34 14.95 31.38
CA ASN A 224 2.94 14.08 32.39
C ASN A 224 1.83 13.34 33.17
N PRO A 225 1.13 12.37 32.54
CA PRO A 225 -0.03 11.69 33.15
C PRO A 225 0.27 10.96 34.47
N ALA A 226 1.52 10.57 34.70
CA ALA A 226 1.98 10.00 35.96
C ALA A 226 3.48 10.24 36.14
N PRO A 227 4.01 10.31 37.38
CA PRO A 227 5.42 10.64 37.61
C PRO A 227 6.40 9.83 36.76
N GLY A 228 7.14 10.52 35.87
CA GLY A 228 8.15 9.91 34.99
C GLY A 228 7.58 9.30 33.70
N ILE A 229 6.29 9.49 33.41
CA ILE A 229 5.63 9.09 32.16
C ILE A 229 5.27 10.35 31.40
N TRP A 230 5.98 10.61 30.30
CA TRP A 230 5.74 11.78 29.45
C TRP A 230 5.08 11.36 28.13
N VAL A 231 4.05 12.07 27.70
CA VAL A 231 3.35 11.80 26.43
C VAL A 231 3.42 13.02 25.53
N PHE A 232 3.96 12.82 24.33
CA PHE A 232 4.14 13.82 23.28
C PHE A 232 3.08 13.60 22.21
N ASP A 233 2.37 14.66 21.81
CA ASP A 233 1.35 14.63 20.75
C ASP A 233 1.86 15.39 19.53
N PHE A 234 1.90 14.76 18.35
CA PHE A 234 2.27 15.43 17.10
C PHE A 234 1.11 16.22 16.45
N GLY A 235 -0.13 16.06 16.94
CA GLY A 235 -1.33 16.65 16.36
C GLY A 235 -1.74 16.06 15.02
N GLN A 236 -1.03 15.02 14.56
CA GLN A 236 -1.26 14.31 13.31
C GLN A 236 -0.79 12.87 13.47
N ASN A 237 -1.66 11.90 13.20
CA ASN A 237 -1.30 10.51 12.99
C ASN A 237 -0.46 10.37 11.71
N ILE A 238 0.77 9.88 11.86
CA ILE A 238 1.78 9.70 10.81
C ILE A 238 2.35 8.28 10.86
N VAL A 239 2.96 7.84 9.77
CA VAL A 239 3.84 6.66 9.77
C VAL A 239 5.30 7.11 9.81
N GLY A 240 6.11 6.50 10.67
CA GLY A 240 7.56 6.67 10.63
C GLY A 240 8.26 6.46 11.96
N TRP A 241 9.14 7.39 12.33
CA TRP A 241 10.06 7.23 13.46
C TRP A 241 9.91 8.31 14.52
N PRO A 242 9.90 7.94 15.81
CA PRO A 242 10.18 8.90 16.88
C PRO A 242 11.70 9.10 16.97
N LEU A 243 12.19 10.26 16.53
CA LEU A 243 13.56 10.71 16.77
C LEU A 243 13.65 11.30 18.17
N ILE A 244 14.45 10.70 19.04
CA ILE A 244 14.78 11.26 20.34
C ILE A 244 16.04 12.11 20.27
N THR A 245 16.01 13.25 20.96
CA THR A 245 17.16 14.14 21.20
C THR A 245 17.33 14.27 22.70
N LEU A 246 18.22 13.45 23.26
CA LEU A 246 18.49 13.42 24.68
C LEU A 246 19.57 14.45 25.03
N PRO A 247 19.43 15.16 26.17
CA PRO A 247 20.52 15.94 26.71
C PRO A 247 21.66 15.01 27.17
N GLU A 248 22.73 15.59 27.71
CA GLU A 248 23.78 14.81 28.35
C GLU A 248 23.21 14.04 29.56
N LEU A 249 23.21 12.72 29.45
CA LEU A 249 22.75 11.78 30.48
C LEU A 249 23.90 10.84 30.88
N PRO A 250 23.93 10.29 32.10
CA PRO A 250 24.91 9.27 32.47
C PRO A 250 24.86 8.06 31.54
N ALA A 251 25.99 7.38 31.34
CA ALA A 251 26.05 6.14 30.58
C ALA A 251 25.18 5.04 31.22
N GLY A 252 24.45 4.29 30.40
CA GLY A 252 23.60 3.17 30.86
C GLY A 252 22.17 3.56 31.22
N VAL A 253 21.77 4.82 31.08
CA VAL A 253 20.36 5.22 31.21
C VAL A 253 19.58 4.65 30.03
N THR A 254 18.52 3.89 30.31
CA THR A 254 17.66 3.30 29.27
C THR A 254 16.38 4.10 29.15
N ILE A 255 16.17 4.71 27.98
CA ILE A 255 14.96 5.43 27.61
C ILE A 255 14.05 4.49 26.82
N LYS A 256 12.79 4.35 27.24
CA LYS A 256 11.76 3.59 26.50
C LYS A 256 10.82 4.57 25.79
N VAL A 257 10.59 4.32 24.51
CA VAL A 257 9.80 5.17 23.59
C VAL A 257 8.68 4.32 22.98
N ALA A 258 7.44 4.55 23.41
CA ALA A 258 6.26 3.76 23.01
C ALA A 258 5.31 4.61 22.13
N PRO A 259 5.24 4.34 20.82
CA PRO A 259 4.33 5.03 19.91
C PRO A 259 2.89 4.51 19.99
N ALA A 260 1.92 5.33 19.61
CA ALA A 260 0.50 4.96 19.58
C ALA A 260 -0.36 5.88 18.71
N GLU A 261 -1.48 5.33 18.24
CA GLU A 261 -2.55 6.06 17.55
C GLU A 261 -3.68 6.51 18.49
N GLY A 262 -3.54 6.33 19.80
CA GLY A 262 -4.56 6.72 20.78
C GLY A 262 -4.05 6.89 22.19
N LEU A 263 -4.96 7.30 23.07
CA LEU A 263 -4.74 7.49 24.51
C LEU A 263 -5.69 6.64 25.35
N ASN A 264 -5.24 6.25 26.54
CA ASN A 264 -6.09 5.72 27.60
C ASN A 264 -6.77 6.86 28.35
N ALA A 265 -7.82 6.55 29.12
CA ALA A 265 -8.54 7.53 29.95
C ALA A 265 -7.66 8.27 30.98
N ASN A 266 -6.53 7.69 31.38
CA ASN A 266 -5.56 8.30 32.30
C ASN A 266 -4.51 9.18 31.59
N GLY A 267 -4.61 9.37 30.27
CA GLY A 267 -3.68 10.17 29.47
C GLY A 267 -2.40 9.44 29.03
N THR A 268 -2.19 8.18 29.41
CA THR A 268 -1.10 7.34 28.84
C THR A 268 -1.45 6.88 27.42
N VAL A 269 -0.47 6.40 26.66
CA VAL A 269 -0.74 5.91 25.28
C VAL A 269 -1.53 4.60 25.24
N SER A 270 -2.46 4.50 24.28
CA SER A 270 -3.23 3.29 23.96
C SER A 270 -2.74 2.67 22.65
N GLN A 271 -2.35 1.40 22.72
CA GLN A 271 -1.98 0.58 21.55
C GLN A 271 -3.13 -0.35 21.09
N ALA A 272 -4.36 -0.08 21.53
CA ALA A 272 -5.51 -0.94 21.29
C ALA A 272 -5.87 -1.09 19.79
N SER A 273 -5.57 -0.09 18.95
CA SER A 273 -5.80 -0.14 17.49
C SER A 273 -5.00 -1.24 16.78
N LEU A 274 -4.00 -1.81 17.46
CA LEU A 274 -3.14 -2.88 16.93
C LEU A 274 -3.76 -4.28 17.12
N GLY A 275 -4.98 -4.36 17.65
CA GLY A 275 -5.74 -5.59 17.80
C GLY A 275 -5.50 -6.30 19.13
N PRO A 276 -6.13 -7.47 19.34
CA PRO A 276 -6.17 -8.12 20.64
C PRO A 276 -4.85 -8.80 21.04
N GLY A 277 -4.65 -8.94 22.35
CA GLY A 277 -3.56 -9.74 22.93
C GLY A 277 -2.18 -9.08 22.81
N PRO A 278 -1.10 -9.87 22.62
CA PRO A 278 0.27 -9.36 22.49
C PRO A 278 0.48 -8.41 21.29
N ARG A 279 -0.46 -8.35 20.33
CA ARG A 279 -0.41 -7.36 19.23
C ARG A 279 -0.81 -5.95 19.70
N GLY A 280 -1.70 -5.85 20.70
CA GLY A 280 -2.17 -4.60 21.29
C GLY A 280 -1.34 -4.11 22.48
N SER A 281 -0.15 -4.68 22.69
CA SER A 281 0.77 -4.32 23.78
C SER A 281 2.22 -4.47 23.30
N ASP A 282 3.16 -3.80 23.97
CA ASP A 282 4.61 -3.95 23.77
C ASP A 282 5.19 -3.48 22.42
N LEU A 283 4.61 -2.45 21.79
CA LEU A 283 5.32 -1.71 20.74
C LEU A 283 6.15 -0.60 21.37
N PHE A 284 7.48 -0.75 21.36
CA PHE A 284 8.37 0.27 21.86
C PHE A 284 9.79 0.10 21.34
N ASN A 285 10.51 1.22 21.36
CA ASN A 285 11.95 1.23 21.26
C ASN A 285 12.58 1.39 22.65
N THR A 286 13.78 0.85 22.84
CA THR A 286 14.65 1.22 23.95
C THR A 286 15.99 1.74 23.46
N TYR A 287 16.45 2.85 24.02
CA TYR A 287 17.75 3.44 23.76
C TYR A 287 18.56 3.53 25.05
N THR A 288 19.75 2.91 25.09
CA THR A 288 20.66 2.96 26.24
C THR A 288 21.83 3.90 25.95
N THR A 289 21.96 4.94 26.75
CA THR A 289 22.94 6.02 26.55
C THR A 289 24.39 5.55 26.75
N ALA A 290 25.31 6.16 25.99
CA ALA A 290 26.75 5.98 26.16
C ALA A 290 27.38 7.01 27.11
N GLY A 291 26.66 8.06 27.49
CA GLY A 291 27.16 9.13 28.33
C GLY A 291 27.96 10.18 27.56
N ARG A 292 27.53 10.51 26.34
CA ARG A 292 28.26 11.45 25.47
C ARG A 292 28.11 12.89 25.92
N ALA A 293 29.24 13.61 25.93
CA ALA A 293 29.25 15.04 26.10
C ALA A 293 28.42 15.72 25.00
N GLY A 294 27.51 16.62 25.40
CA GLY A 294 26.62 17.33 24.47
C GLY A 294 25.34 16.58 24.06
N GLY A 295 25.05 15.42 24.65
CA GLY A 295 23.82 14.67 24.43
C GLY A 295 23.88 13.65 23.29
N GLU A 296 22.75 13.00 23.04
CA GLU A 296 22.63 11.86 22.12
C GLU A 296 21.34 11.92 21.30
N THR A 297 21.42 11.63 20.01
CA THR A 297 20.25 11.55 19.11
C THR A 297 20.09 10.15 18.56
N TRP A 298 18.85 9.67 18.49
CA TRP A 298 18.58 8.32 17.99
C TRP A 298 17.17 8.14 17.46
N HIS A 299 17.04 7.31 16.44
CA HIS A 299 15.77 6.78 15.94
C HIS A 299 15.99 5.33 15.46
N PRO A 300 14.94 4.48 15.43
CA PRO A 300 15.04 3.15 14.84
C PRO A 300 15.36 3.21 13.35
N ARG A 301 15.92 2.11 12.80
CA ARG A 301 16.39 2.06 11.39
C ARG A 301 15.76 0.97 10.53
N PHE A 302 15.18 -0.05 11.15
CA PHE A 302 14.76 -1.30 10.48
C PHE A 302 13.26 -1.63 10.66
N ASN A 303 12.51 -0.73 11.31
CA ASN A 303 11.07 -0.79 11.46
C ASN A 303 10.50 0.64 11.41
N TYR A 304 9.18 0.77 11.49
CA TYR A 304 8.46 2.05 11.60
C TYR A 304 7.17 1.86 12.40
N PHE A 305 6.50 2.95 12.77
CA PHE A 305 5.26 2.92 13.54
C PHE A 305 4.21 3.87 12.96
N GLY A 306 2.94 3.46 12.98
CA GLY A 306 1.81 4.39 12.94
C GLY A 306 1.65 5.05 14.31
N MET A 307 1.66 6.38 14.35
CA MET A 307 1.64 7.13 15.61
C MET A 307 1.12 8.56 15.44
N GLN A 308 0.34 9.01 16.39
CA GLN A 308 0.14 10.43 16.69
C GLN A 308 0.79 10.81 18.02
N TRP A 309 0.79 9.88 18.98
CA TRP A 309 1.39 10.06 20.30
C TRP A 309 2.61 9.18 20.50
N VAL A 310 3.54 9.69 21.32
CA VAL A 310 4.72 8.95 21.77
C VAL A 310 4.85 9.10 23.28
N GLN A 311 4.88 7.98 24.00
CA GLN A 311 5.17 7.95 25.42
C GLN A 311 6.66 7.70 25.67
N VAL A 312 7.28 8.52 26.50
CA VAL A 312 8.68 8.40 26.92
C VAL A 312 8.74 8.10 28.42
N THR A 313 9.51 7.08 28.78
CA THR A 313 9.79 6.69 30.18
C THR A 313 11.27 6.37 30.35
N GLY A 314 11.75 6.34 31.60
CA GLY A 314 13.16 6.06 31.91
C GLY A 314 14.07 7.29 31.97
N LEU A 315 13.52 8.50 31.82
CA LEU A 315 14.24 9.75 32.06
C LEU A 315 14.64 9.89 33.54
N PRO A 316 15.74 10.60 33.87
CA PRO A 316 16.16 10.79 35.26
C PRO A 316 15.07 11.43 36.14
N SER A 317 15.06 11.07 37.43
CA SER A 317 14.13 11.68 38.39
C SER A 317 14.32 13.20 38.45
N GLY A 318 13.21 13.95 38.37
CA GLY A 318 13.21 15.42 38.37
C GLY A 318 13.54 16.06 37.03
N PHE A 319 13.79 15.27 35.97
CA PHE A 319 13.94 15.78 34.62
C PHE A 319 12.57 16.02 33.97
N GLU A 320 12.34 17.26 33.54
CA GLU A 320 11.15 17.66 32.78
C GLU A 320 11.57 17.92 31.32
N PRO A 321 11.13 17.09 30.35
CA PRO A 321 11.48 17.26 28.96
C PRO A 321 10.66 18.38 28.30
N GLY A 322 11.32 19.19 27.47
CA GLY A 322 10.65 20.04 26.50
C GLY A 322 10.20 19.27 25.25
N PRO A 323 9.39 19.90 24.37
CA PRO A 323 8.91 19.27 23.14
C PRO A 323 10.03 18.86 22.17
N GLU A 324 11.20 19.48 22.24
CA GLU A 324 12.38 19.15 21.44
C GLU A 324 12.98 17.76 21.73
N LEU A 325 12.59 17.13 22.85
CA LEU A 325 13.05 15.78 23.19
C LEU A 325 12.64 14.76 22.12
N VAL A 326 11.49 14.95 21.47
CA VAL A 326 10.95 14.00 20.49
C VAL A 326 10.54 14.75 19.22
N THR A 327 11.00 14.29 18.07
CA THR A 327 10.53 14.73 16.74
C THR A 327 9.91 13.54 16.01
N GLY A 328 8.70 13.69 15.47
CA GLY A 328 8.09 12.70 14.60
C GLY A 328 8.64 12.83 13.18
N ILE A 329 9.28 11.80 12.65
CA ILE A 329 9.76 11.77 11.27
C ILE A 329 8.77 10.94 10.45
N ARG A 330 8.07 11.58 9.50
CA ARG A 330 7.17 10.89 8.58
C ARG A 330 7.96 10.24 7.45
N LEU A 331 7.64 8.99 7.17
CA LEU A 331 8.22 8.21 6.07
C LEU A 331 7.18 7.95 4.99
N GLN A 332 7.65 7.81 3.74
CA GLN A 332 6.84 7.39 2.60
C GLN A 332 7.78 7.05 1.44
N ALA A 333 7.37 6.17 0.53
CA ALA A 333 7.94 6.09 -0.81
C ALA A 333 7.98 7.50 -1.42
N ASP A 334 9.09 7.85 -2.06
CA ASP A 334 9.32 9.17 -2.65
C ASP A 334 8.56 9.36 -3.98
N VAL A 335 7.29 8.96 -3.97
CA VAL A 335 6.37 9.13 -5.08
C VAL A 335 6.06 10.61 -5.29
N PRO A 336 6.08 11.11 -6.53
CA PRO A 336 5.73 12.51 -6.79
C PRO A 336 4.27 12.80 -6.40
N ILE A 337 4.01 14.02 -5.92
CA ILE A 337 2.64 14.53 -5.75
C ILE A 337 2.00 14.69 -7.12
N ALA A 338 0.84 14.05 -7.31
CA ALA A 338 0.07 14.13 -8.55
C ALA A 338 -0.91 15.30 -8.54
N GLY A 339 -1.43 15.71 -7.39
CA GLY A 339 -2.43 16.76 -7.34
C GLY A 339 -2.60 17.36 -5.97
N THR A 340 -3.22 18.53 -5.94
CA THR A 340 -3.56 19.25 -4.70
C THR A 340 -4.96 19.81 -4.82
N LEU A 341 -5.60 20.06 -3.68
CA LEU A 341 -6.92 20.68 -3.62
C LEU A 341 -7.10 21.47 -2.32
N THR A 342 -7.73 22.62 -2.43
CA THR A 342 -8.21 23.41 -1.29
C THR A 342 -9.57 24.03 -1.64
N SER A 343 -10.40 24.27 -0.63
CA SER A 343 -11.74 24.84 -0.78
C SER A 343 -12.06 25.89 0.28
N SER A 344 -13.18 26.59 0.13
CA SER A 344 -13.72 27.49 1.15
C SER A 344 -14.26 26.77 2.39
N ASN A 345 -14.40 25.44 2.38
CA ASN A 345 -15.00 24.69 3.47
C ASN A 345 -13.93 23.97 4.31
N ALA A 346 -13.81 24.36 5.59
CA ALA A 346 -12.80 23.83 6.50
C ALA A 346 -12.98 22.33 6.79
N ARG A 347 -14.22 21.82 6.81
CA ARG A 347 -14.51 20.40 7.01
C ARG A 347 -14.01 19.60 5.81
N LEU A 348 -14.34 20.01 4.59
CA LEU A 348 -13.87 19.36 3.37
C LEU A 348 -12.33 19.33 3.34
N ASN A 349 -11.68 20.47 3.61
CA ASN A 349 -10.21 20.54 3.68
C ASN A 349 -9.63 19.61 4.75
N ARG A 350 -10.32 19.41 5.88
CA ARG A 350 -9.91 18.44 6.91
C ARG A 350 -10.02 17.00 6.38
N ILE A 351 -11.06 16.65 5.62
CA ILE A 351 -11.19 15.31 5.02
C ILE A 351 -10.11 15.07 3.97
N ILE A 352 -9.85 16.04 3.07
CA ILE A 352 -8.73 15.96 2.11
C ILE A 352 -7.42 15.67 2.85
N LYS A 353 -7.14 16.42 3.93
CA LYS A 353 -5.93 16.20 4.73
C LYS A 353 -5.91 14.79 5.35
N MET A 354 -7.03 14.32 5.90
CA MET A 354 -7.13 12.98 6.47
C MET A 354 -6.90 11.89 5.41
N ALA A 355 -7.50 12.02 4.22
CA ALA A 355 -7.31 11.12 3.09
C ALA A 355 -5.84 11.11 2.63
N HIS A 356 -5.25 12.29 2.41
CA HIS A 356 -3.85 12.46 2.02
C HIS A 356 -2.89 11.71 2.96
N TYR A 357 -3.00 11.94 4.29
CA TYR A 357 -2.14 11.25 5.25
C TYR A 357 -2.44 9.75 5.33
N SER A 358 -3.65 9.30 5.04
CA SER A 358 -4.00 7.86 5.01
C SER A 358 -3.41 7.14 3.81
N PHE A 359 -3.43 7.78 2.63
CA PHE A 359 -2.71 7.28 1.46
C PHE A 359 -1.20 7.30 1.71
N ALA A 360 -0.66 8.45 2.07
CA ALA A 360 0.76 8.64 2.35
C ALA A 360 1.32 7.64 3.36
N SER A 361 0.59 7.37 4.45
CA SER A 361 1.04 6.46 5.50
C SER A 361 1.20 5.01 5.03
N ASN A 362 0.59 4.67 3.92
CA ASN A 362 0.51 3.31 3.42
C ASN A 362 1.27 3.10 2.10
N LEU A 363 2.09 4.07 1.68
CA LEU A 363 3.02 3.90 0.56
C LEU A 363 4.41 3.51 1.10
N MET A 364 4.54 2.27 1.59
CA MET A 364 5.69 1.76 2.34
C MET A 364 6.33 0.56 1.62
N SER A 365 6.90 0.80 0.44
CA SER A 365 7.52 -0.16 -0.52
C SER A 365 6.50 -1.07 -1.20
N VAL A 366 5.41 -1.33 -0.52
CA VAL A 366 4.13 -1.86 -1.03
C VAL A 366 3.02 -0.91 -0.59
N PHE A 367 1.82 -1.08 -1.14
CA PHE A 367 0.63 -0.46 -0.59
C PHE A 367 0.19 -1.26 0.62
N THR A 368 0.37 -0.75 1.85
CA THR A 368 -0.08 -1.45 3.06
C THR A 368 -1.56 -1.17 3.34
N ASP A 369 -2.26 -2.10 4.00
CA ASP A 369 -3.61 -1.91 4.53
C ASP A 369 -3.62 -0.81 5.60
N CYS A 370 -2.75 -1.00 6.59
CA CYS A 370 -2.52 -0.08 7.68
C CYS A 370 -1.01 -0.03 8.05
N PRO A 371 -0.52 1.10 8.55
CA PRO A 371 0.89 1.27 8.88
C PRO A 371 1.28 0.71 10.27
N GLY A 372 0.31 0.24 11.05
CA GLY A 372 0.52 -0.18 12.43
C GLY A 372 0.48 -1.70 12.61
N ARG A 373 -0.74 -2.25 12.53
CA ARG A 373 -1.10 -3.62 12.96
C ARG A 373 -0.52 -4.70 12.06
N GLU A 374 -0.83 -4.65 10.77
CA GLU A 374 -0.55 -5.73 9.83
C GLU A 374 0.61 -5.37 8.92
N LYS A 375 0.59 -4.16 8.35
CA LYS A 375 1.59 -3.68 7.40
C LYS A 375 1.69 -4.61 6.18
N LEU A 376 0.55 -5.16 5.76
CA LEU A 376 0.47 -6.14 4.69
C LEU A 376 -0.16 -5.48 3.46
N SER A 377 0.19 -5.97 2.28
CA SER A 377 -0.40 -5.45 1.05
C SER A 377 -1.56 -6.32 0.60
N TYR A 378 -2.76 -5.86 0.92
CA TYR A 378 -4.02 -6.43 0.49
C TYR A 378 -4.45 -5.74 -0.81
N PRO A 379 -4.56 -6.46 -1.94
CA PRO A 379 -4.69 -5.77 -3.22
C PRO A 379 -5.94 -4.90 -3.41
N ALA A 380 -7.11 -5.32 -2.92
CA ALA A 380 -8.32 -4.51 -3.03
C ALA A 380 -8.16 -3.14 -2.35
N ASP A 381 -7.33 -3.08 -1.30
CA ASP A 381 -7.13 -1.89 -0.50
C ASP A 381 -6.46 -0.77 -1.29
N TYR A 382 -5.72 -1.06 -2.37
CA TYR A 382 -5.19 -0.05 -3.27
C TYR A 382 -5.86 -0.04 -4.65
N THR A 383 -6.45 -1.14 -5.12
CA THR A 383 -7.14 -1.15 -6.42
C THR A 383 -8.51 -0.50 -6.36
N MET A 384 -9.26 -0.65 -5.27
CA MET A 384 -10.60 -0.06 -5.14
C MET A 384 -10.56 1.46 -4.94
N PRO A 385 -9.71 2.01 -4.05
CA PRO A 385 -9.53 3.45 -3.92
C PRO A 385 -8.55 4.06 -4.93
N ILE A 386 -8.14 3.33 -5.98
CA ILE A 386 -7.11 3.83 -6.92
C ILE A 386 -7.48 5.20 -7.48
N GLY A 387 -8.77 5.43 -7.74
CA GLY A 387 -9.36 6.67 -8.24
C GLY A 387 -9.06 7.92 -7.38
N ALA A 388 -8.85 7.72 -6.08
CA ALA A 388 -8.42 8.76 -5.15
C ALA A 388 -6.90 8.80 -4.98
N ILE A 389 -6.25 7.63 -4.90
CA ILE A 389 -4.80 7.52 -4.71
C ILE A 389 -4.03 8.22 -5.84
N TYR A 390 -4.38 7.95 -7.10
CA TYR A 390 -3.63 8.48 -8.25
C TYR A 390 -3.75 10.00 -8.39
N ARG A 391 -4.78 10.61 -7.78
CA ARG A 391 -5.00 12.06 -7.76
C ARG A 391 -4.14 12.76 -6.72
N ASN A 392 -3.67 12.02 -5.72
CA ASN A 392 -2.73 12.50 -4.71
C ASN A 392 -1.27 12.21 -5.08
N PHE A 393 -0.98 11.02 -5.63
CA PHE A 393 0.39 10.55 -5.88
C PHE A 393 0.54 9.86 -7.24
N HIS A 394 1.71 10.02 -7.88
CA HIS A 394 2.13 9.21 -9.02
C HIS A 394 2.70 7.88 -8.53
N VAL A 395 2.00 6.78 -8.84
CA VAL A 395 2.24 5.47 -8.22
C VAL A 395 2.60 4.37 -9.23
N ASP A 396 3.07 4.72 -10.42
CA ASP A 396 3.35 3.75 -11.49
C ASP A 396 4.51 2.80 -11.13
N GLY A 397 5.57 3.27 -10.46
CA GLY A 397 6.65 2.42 -9.93
C GLY A 397 6.15 1.41 -8.89
N MET A 398 5.24 1.87 -8.01
CA MET A 398 4.61 1.03 -7.00
C MET A 398 3.66 -0.01 -7.62
N LEU A 399 2.83 0.37 -8.60
CA LEU A 399 1.95 -0.56 -9.32
C LEU A 399 2.74 -1.65 -10.04
N ARG A 400 3.86 -1.32 -10.70
CA ARG A 400 4.74 -2.34 -11.32
C ARG A 400 5.30 -3.31 -10.29
N THR A 401 5.70 -2.81 -9.12
CA THR A 401 6.17 -3.63 -8.00
C THR A 401 5.06 -4.54 -7.46
N SER A 402 3.84 -4.02 -7.29
CA SER A 402 2.67 -4.82 -6.92
C SER A 402 2.39 -5.93 -7.93
N MET A 403 2.49 -5.65 -9.23
CA MET A 403 2.30 -6.69 -10.26
C MET A 403 3.29 -7.84 -10.12
N HIS A 404 4.57 -7.53 -9.85
CA HIS A 404 5.57 -8.55 -9.57
C HIS A 404 5.16 -9.42 -8.37
N HIS A 405 4.71 -8.81 -7.27
CA HIS A 405 4.28 -9.54 -6.08
C HIS A 405 3.01 -10.36 -6.29
N LEU A 406 2.07 -9.87 -7.12
CA LEU A 406 0.84 -10.58 -7.48
C LEU A 406 1.14 -11.86 -8.25
N VAL A 407 2.05 -11.77 -9.24
CA VAL A 407 2.50 -12.93 -10.02
C VAL A 407 3.29 -13.91 -9.15
N GLU A 408 4.17 -13.42 -8.27
CA GLU A 408 4.89 -14.28 -7.33
C GLU A 408 3.98 -14.94 -6.30
N GLY A 409 2.87 -14.29 -5.94
CA GLY A 409 1.83 -14.81 -5.05
C GLY A 409 0.78 -15.69 -5.74
N GLN A 410 0.84 -15.84 -7.06
CA GLN A 410 -0.07 -16.69 -7.81
C GLN A 410 0.28 -18.16 -7.62
N SER A 411 -0.72 -18.98 -7.32
CA SER A 411 -0.56 -20.42 -7.15
C SER A 411 -0.28 -21.09 -8.50
N VAL A 412 0.90 -21.68 -8.63
CA VAL A 412 1.35 -22.45 -9.81
C VAL A 412 1.35 -23.96 -9.57
N ALA A 413 0.99 -24.40 -8.37
CA ALA A 413 0.94 -25.81 -8.02
C ALA A 413 -0.23 -26.50 -8.74
N ASP A 414 0.00 -27.71 -9.24
CA ASP A 414 -1.01 -28.56 -9.89
C ASP A 414 -2.06 -29.05 -8.87
N THR A 415 -2.96 -28.14 -8.52
CA THR A 415 -4.03 -28.27 -7.51
C THR A 415 -5.25 -27.48 -8.03
N PRO A 416 -6.44 -27.63 -7.42
CA PRO A 416 -7.58 -26.78 -7.75
C PRO A 416 -7.27 -25.27 -7.66
N MET A 417 -6.30 -24.88 -6.82
CA MET A 417 -5.85 -23.50 -6.63
C MET A 417 -4.95 -22.97 -7.78
N ALA A 418 -4.58 -23.76 -8.78
CA ALA A 418 -3.76 -23.31 -9.90
C ALA A 418 -4.38 -22.08 -10.59
N GLY A 419 -3.65 -20.96 -10.64
CA GLY A 419 -4.08 -19.66 -11.16
C GLY A 419 -4.63 -18.69 -10.09
N ASN A 420 -4.96 -19.16 -8.89
CA ASN A 420 -5.44 -18.28 -7.81
C ASN A 420 -4.35 -17.31 -7.36
N VAL A 421 -4.75 -16.07 -7.06
CA VAL A 421 -3.87 -15.05 -6.49
C VAL A 421 -4.15 -14.93 -4.99
N ALA A 422 -3.10 -14.87 -4.18
CA ALA A 422 -3.23 -14.76 -2.74
C ALA A 422 -3.94 -13.45 -2.31
N LEU A 423 -4.67 -13.51 -1.19
CA LEU A 423 -5.35 -12.36 -0.58
C LEU A 423 -4.40 -11.19 -0.22
N LYS A 424 -3.10 -11.49 -0.05
CA LYS A 424 -2.05 -10.51 0.28
C LYS A 424 -0.76 -10.82 -0.46
N THR A 425 -0.13 -9.79 -1.01
CA THR A 425 1.05 -9.93 -1.87
C THR A 425 2.05 -8.79 -1.63
N PRO A 426 3.31 -9.04 -1.20
CA PRO A 426 3.96 -10.34 -1.08
C PRO A 426 3.32 -11.24 -0.03
N VAL A 427 3.43 -12.53 -0.27
CA VAL A 427 2.91 -13.54 0.66
C VAL A 427 3.94 -13.78 1.75
N TYR A 428 3.62 -13.44 2.99
CA TYR A 428 4.49 -13.65 4.16
C TYR A 428 4.08 -14.83 5.05
N ASP A 429 2.78 -15.16 5.02
CA ASP A 429 2.16 -16.35 5.61
C ASP A 429 0.87 -16.64 4.82
N TRP A 430 0.39 -17.89 4.84
CA TRP A 430 -0.90 -18.25 4.21
C TRP A 430 -2.10 -18.03 5.15
N GLY A 431 -2.07 -16.96 5.96
CA GLY A 431 -2.95 -16.70 7.09
C GLY A 431 -4.46 -16.67 6.82
N TYR A 432 -4.87 -16.78 5.56
CA TYR A 432 -6.24 -17.04 5.16
C TYR A 432 -6.31 -18.22 4.18
N SER A 433 -6.51 -19.43 4.71
CA SER A 433 -6.86 -20.62 3.94
C SER A 433 -8.37 -20.78 3.84
N GLY A 434 -8.88 -21.47 2.82
CA GLY A 434 -10.32 -21.69 2.64
C GLY A 434 -10.99 -20.48 2.00
N ARG A 435 -12.22 -20.14 2.41
CA ARG A 435 -13.09 -19.17 1.72
C ARG A 435 -12.46 -17.78 1.50
N PHE A 436 -11.55 -17.34 2.37
CA PHE A 436 -10.88 -16.03 2.25
C PHE A 436 -9.60 -16.07 1.41
N GLY A 437 -9.03 -17.25 1.16
CA GLY A 437 -7.75 -17.40 0.45
C GLY A 437 -7.84 -17.20 -1.07
N ASP A 438 -9.05 -17.17 -1.60
CA ASP A 438 -9.38 -17.02 -3.02
C ASP A 438 -10.45 -15.94 -3.23
N GLU A 439 -10.34 -14.84 -2.50
CA GLU A 439 -11.21 -13.68 -2.65
C GLU A 439 -10.97 -12.99 -4.01
N ILE A 440 -11.99 -12.99 -4.88
CA ILE A 440 -11.88 -12.49 -6.26
C ILE A 440 -11.53 -11.00 -6.36
N ASN A 441 -12.06 -10.15 -5.49
CA ASN A 441 -11.86 -8.69 -5.50
C ASN A 441 -10.48 -8.28 -5.01
N TRP A 442 -9.76 -9.17 -4.32
CA TRP A 442 -8.33 -8.99 -4.04
C TRP A 442 -7.48 -9.67 -5.13
N GLY A 443 -7.87 -10.86 -5.59
CA GLY A 443 -7.11 -11.59 -6.60
C GLY A 443 -7.12 -10.92 -7.98
N ASN A 444 -8.21 -10.24 -8.36
CA ASN A 444 -8.36 -9.56 -9.65
C ASN A 444 -7.40 -8.37 -9.83
N ALA A 445 -6.68 -7.97 -8.79
CA ALA A 445 -5.61 -7.00 -8.91
C ALA A 445 -4.54 -7.41 -9.94
N ILE A 446 -4.34 -8.73 -10.18
CA ILE A 446 -3.45 -9.21 -11.25
C ILE A 446 -3.90 -8.75 -12.65
N VAL A 447 -5.19 -8.47 -12.83
CA VAL A 447 -5.79 -7.93 -14.06
C VAL A 447 -5.94 -6.41 -13.99
N PHE A 448 -6.35 -5.87 -12.84
CA PHE A 448 -6.56 -4.42 -12.69
C PHE A 448 -5.27 -3.61 -12.69
N VAL A 449 -4.18 -4.10 -12.10
CA VAL A 449 -2.91 -3.35 -12.05
C VAL A 449 -2.37 -3.04 -13.45
N PRO A 450 -2.30 -4.01 -14.40
CA PRO A 450 -1.93 -3.71 -15.78
C PRO A 450 -2.92 -2.76 -16.49
N SER A 451 -4.23 -2.89 -16.25
CA SER A 451 -5.22 -1.94 -16.79
C SER A 451 -4.96 -0.53 -16.28
N PHE A 452 -4.78 -0.33 -14.97
CA PHE A 452 -4.51 0.99 -14.39
C PHE A 452 -3.19 1.59 -14.89
N LEU A 453 -2.14 0.78 -15.07
CA LEU A 453 -0.90 1.25 -15.66
C LEU A 453 -1.10 1.80 -17.08
N HIS A 454 -2.01 1.19 -17.84
CA HIS A 454 -2.42 1.71 -19.13
C HIS A 454 -3.35 2.93 -19.02
N ASP A 455 -4.40 2.86 -18.22
CA ASP A 455 -5.45 3.88 -18.20
C ASP A 455 -4.96 5.18 -17.53
N LEU A 456 -3.98 5.09 -16.64
CA LEU A 456 -3.38 6.25 -15.95
C LEU A 456 -2.06 6.69 -16.58
N TYR A 457 -1.30 5.75 -17.15
CA TYR A 457 0.06 5.98 -17.63
C TYR A 457 0.34 5.33 -18.99
N GLY A 458 -0.64 5.07 -19.85
CA GLY A 458 -0.46 4.53 -21.21
C GLY A 458 0.56 3.38 -21.36
N ASP A 459 0.77 2.56 -20.34
CA ASP A 459 1.75 1.47 -20.31
C ASP A 459 1.11 0.14 -20.69
N THR A 460 1.39 -0.34 -21.90
CA THR A 460 0.96 -1.65 -22.39
C THR A 460 1.99 -2.76 -22.15
N THR A 461 3.17 -2.43 -21.60
CA THR A 461 4.26 -3.40 -21.46
C THR A 461 3.95 -4.45 -20.39
N VAL A 462 3.32 -4.04 -19.30
CA VAL A 462 2.98 -4.94 -18.18
C VAL A 462 1.86 -5.91 -18.56
N MET A 463 0.80 -5.44 -19.23
CA MET A 463 -0.27 -6.33 -19.71
C MET A 463 0.26 -7.34 -20.73
N SER A 464 1.19 -6.92 -21.60
CA SER A 464 1.81 -7.82 -22.58
C SER A 464 2.71 -8.87 -21.91
N ALA A 465 3.48 -8.47 -20.89
CA ALA A 465 4.43 -9.35 -20.22
C ALA A 465 3.77 -10.43 -19.35
N TYR A 466 2.58 -10.14 -18.82
CA TYR A 466 1.91 -11.01 -17.84
C TYR A 466 0.52 -11.51 -18.29
N TYR A 467 0.24 -11.48 -19.60
CA TYR A 467 -1.07 -11.89 -20.13
C TYR A 467 -1.46 -13.32 -19.79
N ASP A 468 -0.48 -14.23 -19.80
CA ASP A 468 -0.71 -15.64 -19.44
C ASP A 468 -1.14 -15.79 -17.98
N GLN A 469 -0.51 -15.08 -17.04
CA GLN A 469 -0.85 -15.10 -15.63
C GLN A 469 -2.24 -14.52 -15.36
N MET A 470 -2.61 -13.45 -16.08
CA MET A 470 -3.96 -12.89 -16.03
C MET A 470 -4.99 -13.91 -16.54
N THR A 471 -4.68 -14.62 -17.63
CA THR A 471 -5.51 -15.68 -18.20
C THR A 471 -5.66 -16.86 -17.23
N ASP A 472 -4.58 -17.27 -16.56
CA ASP A 472 -4.61 -18.31 -15.54
C ASP A 472 -5.51 -17.97 -14.36
N PHE A 473 -5.52 -16.70 -13.93
CA PHE A 473 -6.46 -16.24 -12.90
C PHE A 473 -7.91 -16.32 -13.38
N VAL A 474 -8.21 -15.88 -14.60
CA VAL A 474 -9.57 -16.00 -15.16
C VAL A 474 -10.00 -17.46 -15.26
N ASN A 475 -9.10 -18.34 -15.72
CA ASN A 475 -9.36 -19.78 -15.81
C ASN A 475 -9.64 -20.39 -14.42
N TYR A 476 -8.90 -19.97 -13.39
CA TYR A 476 -9.15 -20.37 -12.01
C TYR A 476 -10.55 -19.97 -11.54
N ILE A 477 -10.92 -18.68 -11.72
CA ILE A 477 -12.25 -18.18 -11.33
C ILE A 477 -13.36 -18.96 -12.05
N GLN A 478 -13.22 -19.18 -13.36
CA GLN A 478 -14.20 -19.95 -14.15
C GLN A 478 -14.33 -21.40 -13.70
N ARG A 479 -13.23 -22.04 -13.32
CA ARG A 479 -13.20 -23.44 -12.90
C ARG A 479 -13.78 -23.64 -11.50
N GLU A 480 -13.40 -22.79 -10.55
CA GLU A 480 -13.63 -23.04 -9.11
C GLU A 480 -14.73 -22.17 -8.50
N LYS A 481 -15.06 -21.02 -9.09
CA LYS A 481 -15.90 -20.00 -8.44
C LYS A 481 -17.22 -19.73 -9.15
N VAL A 482 -17.25 -19.81 -10.48
CA VAL A 482 -18.41 -19.44 -11.28
C VAL A 482 -19.52 -20.49 -11.18
N GLN A 483 -20.74 -20.04 -10.85
CA GLN A 483 -21.97 -20.81 -10.94
C GLN A 483 -23.03 -20.00 -11.70
N ASP A 484 -23.39 -20.41 -12.92
CA ASP A 484 -24.34 -19.68 -13.79
C ASP A 484 -23.95 -18.20 -13.96
N HIS A 485 -22.67 -17.95 -14.28
CA HIS A 485 -22.04 -16.63 -14.41
C HIS A 485 -22.02 -15.76 -13.13
N ILE A 486 -22.43 -16.30 -11.98
CA ILE A 486 -22.39 -15.63 -10.68
C ILE A 486 -21.17 -16.10 -9.89
N VAL A 487 -20.48 -15.17 -9.23
CA VAL A 487 -19.37 -15.44 -8.31
C VAL A 487 -19.73 -14.92 -6.92
N ASP A 488 -19.53 -15.75 -5.88
CA ASP A 488 -19.70 -15.35 -4.49
C ASP A 488 -18.36 -14.93 -3.86
N ALA A 489 -18.20 -13.63 -3.61
CA ALA A 489 -17.09 -13.02 -2.91
C ALA A 489 -17.19 -13.29 -1.40
N ALA A 490 -16.10 -13.76 -0.79
CA ALA A 490 -16.12 -14.19 0.60
C ALA A 490 -16.16 -13.02 1.59
N LEU A 491 -15.49 -11.91 1.26
CA LEU A 491 -15.44 -10.70 2.07
C LEU A 491 -16.57 -9.71 1.73
N ALA A 492 -17.26 -9.94 0.62
CA ALA A 492 -18.32 -9.08 0.11
C ALA A 492 -17.88 -7.60 0.05
N ASP A 493 -18.70 -6.67 0.54
CA ASP A 493 -18.28 -5.27 0.72
C ASP A 493 -17.61 -5.09 2.09
N TRP A 494 -16.33 -5.50 2.20
CA TRP A 494 -15.59 -5.48 3.46
C TRP A 494 -15.68 -4.11 4.15
N VAL A 495 -16.00 -4.11 5.45
CA VAL A 495 -16.23 -2.94 6.31
C VAL A 495 -17.40 -2.02 5.93
N GLU A 496 -18.31 -2.47 5.06
CA GLU A 496 -19.65 -1.86 4.95
C GLU A 496 -20.26 -1.75 6.35
N ASN A 497 -20.87 -0.60 6.67
CA ASN A 497 -21.27 -0.29 8.04
C ASN A 497 -22.22 -1.33 8.65
N ASP A 498 -23.11 -1.93 7.85
CA ASP A 498 -24.07 -2.94 8.31
C ASP A 498 -23.86 -4.34 7.69
N GLY A 499 -22.91 -4.48 6.75
CA GLY A 499 -22.51 -5.76 6.15
C GLY A 499 -23.63 -6.50 5.41
N ARG A 500 -24.59 -5.78 4.85
CA ARG A 500 -25.76 -6.37 4.17
C ARG A 500 -25.52 -6.72 2.70
N THR A 501 -24.52 -6.11 2.06
CA THR A 501 -24.27 -6.32 0.64
C THR A 501 -23.77 -7.73 0.39
N SER A 502 -24.48 -8.47 -0.48
CA SER A 502 -24.17 -9.87 -0.75
C SER A 502 -22.82 -10.06 -1.45
N GLY A 503 -22.08 -11.08 -1.04
CA GLY A 503 -20.90 -11.58 -1.77
C GLY A 503 -21.18 -11.95 -3.22
N ARG A 504 -22.41 -12.36 -3.55
CA ARG A 504 -22.81 -12.65 -4.94
C ARG A 504 -22.89 -11.41 -5.81
N ILE A 505 -23.21 -10.25 -5.22
CA ILE A 505 -23.30 -8.96 -5.92
C ILE A 505 -21.88 -8.44 -6.16
N THR A 506 -21.10 -8.28 -5.09
CA THR A 506 -19.71 -7.78 -5.16
C THR A 506 -18.78 -8.71 -5.93
N GLY A 507 -18.92 -10.03 -5.78
CA GLY A 507 -18.12 -11.02 -6.51
C GLY A 507 -18.43 -11.05 -7.99
N THR A 508 -19.71 -10.98 -8.38
CA THR A 508 -20.09 -10.94 -9.80
C THR A 508 -19.73 -9.61 -10.46
N TRP A 509 -19.85 -8.50 -9.73
CA TRP A 509 -19.34 -7.18 -10.16
C TRP A 509 -17.83 -7.23 -10.41
N GLY A 510 -17.06 -7.78 -9.46
CA GLY A 510 -15.61 -7.92 -9.61
C GLY A 510 -15.23 -8.83 -10.78
N TYR A 511 -15.97 -9.92 -10.97
CA TYR A 511 -15.80 -10.81 -12.11
C TYR A 511 -16.09 -10.12 -13.44
N TYR A 512 -17.20 -9.38 -13.53
CA TYR A 512 -17.57 -8.61 -14.72
C TYR A 512 -16.47 -7.62 -15.12
N HIS A 513 -15.98 -6.80 -14.18
CA HIS A 513 -14.89 -5.86 -14.48
C HIS A 513 -13.58 -6.55 -14.84
N THR A 514 -13.27 -7.69 -14.22
CA THR A 514 -12.10 -8.50 -14.60
C THR A 514 -12.19 -8.92 -16.07
N ILE A 515 -13.36 -9.42 -16.49
CA ILE A 515 -13.59 -9.87 -17.87
C ILE A 515 -13.60 -8.68 -18.85
N GLN A 516 -14.16 -7.53 -18.48
CA GLN A 516 -14.10 -6.31 -19.30
C GLN A 516 -12.66 -5.83 -19.51
N ALA A 517 -11.87 -5.76 -18.44
CA ALA A 517 -10.47 -5.38 -18.52
C ALA A 517 -9.67 -6.37 -19.39
N MET A 518 -9.93 -7.68 -19.27
CA MET A 518 -9.32 -8.68 -20.14
C MET A 518 -9.71 -8.52 -21.61
N ALA A 519 -10.97 -8.21 -21.92
CA ALA A 519 -11.41 -7.94 -23.29
C ALA A 519 -10.69 -6.72 -23.90
N HIS A 520 -10.62 -5.62 -23.14
CA HIS A 520 -9.96 -4.39 -23.57
C HIS A 520 -8.45 -4.59 -23.74
N MET A 521 -7.77 -5.19 -22.76
CA MET A 521 -6.33 -5.45 -22.86
C MET A 521 -6.04 -6.41 -24.03
N ALA A 522 -6.81 -7.48 -24.20
CA ALA A 522 -6.64 -8.40 -25.32
C ALA A 522 -6.71 -7.70 -26.68
N ASP A 523 -7.65 -6.75 -26.86
CA ASP A 523 -7.74 -5.93 -28.07
C ASP A 523 -6.47 -5.07 -28.26
N LEU A 524 -6.04 -4.36 -27.20
CA LEU A 524 -4.84 -3.50 -27.23
C LEU A 524 -3.56 -4.24 -27.61
N ILE A 525 -3.41 -5.50 -27.18
CA ILE A 525 -2.22 -6.32 -27.47
C ILE A 525 -2.42 -7.31 -28.62
N ASN A 526 -3.50 -7.17 -29.41
CA ASN A 526 -3.81 -7.97 -30.61
C ASN A 526 -4.12 -9.46 -30.35
N HIS A 527 -4.63 -9.80 -29.18
CA HIS A 527 -5.24 -11.10 -28.88
C HIS A 527 -6.72 -11.10 -29.28
N THR A 528 -7.00 -10.96 -30.58
CA THR A 528 -8.35 -10.70 -31.11
C THR A 528 -9.39 -11.77 -30.75
N GLU A 529 -9.01 -13.05 -30.75
CA GLU A 529 -9.94 -14.14 -30.36
C GLU A 529 -10.35 -14.03 -28.89
N ASP A 530 -9.40 -13.70 -28.02
CA ASP A 530 -9.66 -13.49 -26.59
C ASP A 530 -10.48 -12.23 -26.34
N ALA A 531 -10.22 -11.15 -27.08
CA ALA A 531 -11.02 -9.93 -27.00
C ALA A 531 -12.50 -10.22 -27.30
N VAL A 532 -12.79 -10.96 -28.38
CA VAL A 532 -14.17 -11.36 -28.74
C VAL A 532 -14.77 -12.29 -27.69
N ARG A 533 -14.00 -13.28 -27.21
CA ARG A 533 -14.42 -14.24 -26.19
C ARG A 533 -14.81 -13.54 -24.89
N TYR A 534 -13.94 -12.67 -24.37
CA TYR A 534 -14.19 -11.95 -23.13
C TYR A 534 -15.28 -10.90 -23.27
N ALA A 535 -15.37 -10.20 -24.41
CA ALA A 535 -16.48 -9.29 -24.68
C ALA A 535 -17.85 -10.01 -24.66
N SER A 536 -17.93 -11.19 -25.29
CA SER A 536 -19.15 -12.01 -25.27
C SER A 536 -19.50 -12.49 -23.86
N LEU A 537 -18.50 -12.96 -23.10
CA LEU A 537 -18.68 -13.38 -21.72
C LEU A 537 -19.14 -12.23 -20.80
N ALA A 538 -18.63 -11.01 -20.99
CA ALA A 538 -19.09 -9.84 -20.26
C ALA A 538 -20.58 -9.58 -20.48
N VAL A 539 -21.07 -9.74 -21.73
CA VAL A 539 -22.50 -9.63 -22.06
C VAL A 539 -23.33 -10.68 -21.32
N ASP A 540 -22.87 -11.94 -21.28
CA ASP A 540 -23.57 -13.01 -20.57
C ASP A 540 -23.64 -12.75 -19.05
N ILE A 541 -22.53 -12.31 -18.46
CA ILE A 541 -22.46 -11.94 -17.04
C ILE A 541 -23.43 -10.80 -16.75
N ARG A 542 -23.45 -9.74 -17.58
CA ARG A 542 -24.40 -8.62 -17.45
C ARG A 542 -25.85 -9.10 -17.51
N GLY A 543 -26.17 -9.97 -18.46
CA GLY A 543 -27.51 -10.57 -18.59
C GLY A 543 -27.91 -11.33 -17.33
N ARG A 544 -26.99 -12.10 -16.73
CA ARG A 544 -27.25 -12.84 -15.48
C ARG A 544 -27.38 -11.94 -14.26
N TYR A 545 -26.50 -10.95 -14.12
CA TYR A 545 -26.52 -9.98 -13.03
C TYR A 545 -27.88 -9.25 -12.95
N THR A 546 -28.42 -8.86 -14.12
CA THR A 546 -29.68 -8.12 -14.21
C THR A 546 -30.93 -9.01 -14.15
N SER A 547 -30.87 -10.26 -14.60
CA SER A 547 -32.03 -11.16 -14.71
C SER A 547 -32.76 -11.47 -13.39
N ARG A 548 -32.14 -11.22 -12.24
CA ARG A 548 -32.72 -11.43 -10.89
C ARG A 548 -32.89 -10.12 -10.10
N GLY A 549 -32.67 -8.97 -10.72
CA GLY A 549 -32.58 -7.66 -10.05
C GLY A 549 -33.83 -7.24 -9.27
N ASN A 550 -35.00 -7.78 -9.63
CA ASN A 550 -36.29 -7.48 -8.99
C ASN A 550 -36.83 -8.62 -8.11
N ASP A 551 -36.08 -9.71 -7.91
CA ASP A 551 -36.61 -10.89 -7.22
C ASP A 551 -36.73 -10.70 -5.69
N SER A 552 -36.08 -9.68 -5.11
CA SER A 552 -36.17 -9.33 -3.68
C SER A 552 -35.55 -7.98 -3.33
N THR A 553 -36.19 -7.21 -2.43
CA THR A 553 -35.61 -5.98 -1.83
C THR A 553 -34.63 -6.26 -0.68
N VAL A 554 -34.50 -7.51 -0.24
CA VAL A 554 -33.69 -7.89 0.95
C VAL A 554 -32.20 -7.53 0.81
N ASN A 555 -31.69 -7.32 -0.41
CA ASN A 555 -30.32 -6.92 -0.70
C ASN A 555 -30.20 -5.60 -1.49
N ALA A 556 -31.25 -4.76 -1.50
CA ALA A 556 -31.20 -3.44 -2.15
C ALA A 556 -30.42 -2.44 -1.27
N THR A 557 -29.11 -2.63 -1.13
CA THR A 557 -28.22 -1.72 -0.39
C THR A 557 -27.75 -0.58 -1.29
N PRO A 558 -27.29 0.57 -0.72
CA PRO A 558 -26.62 1.60 -1.51
C PRO A 558 -25.49 1.04 -2.38
N ALA A 559 -24.65 0.16 -1.83
CA ALA A 559 -23.57 -0.46 -2.58
C ALA A 559 -24.09 -1.33 -3.74
N ALA A 560 -25.14 -2.12 -3.55
CA ALA A 560 -25.69 -2.95 -4.63
C ALA A 560 -26.20 -2.11 -5.83
N GLN A 561 -26.93 -1.02 -5.56
CA GLN A 561 -27.41 -0.13 -6.63
C GLN A 561 -26.25 0.59 -7.30
N ALA A 562 -25.32 1.11 -6.51
CA ALA A 562 -24.17 1.85 -7.00
C ALA A 562 -23.22 0.98 -7.84
N LEU A 563 -22.93 -0.26 -7.43
CA LEU A 563 -22.13 -1.21 -8.21
C LEU A 563 -22.74 -1.47 -9.58
N ALA A 564 -24.08 -1.61 -9.65
CA ALA A 564 -24.78 -1.82 -10.91
C ALA A 564 -24.72 -0.58 -11.82
N LEU A 565 -24.94 0.61 -11.25
CA LEU A 565 -24.91 1.89 -11.98
C LEU A 565 -23.51 2.24 -12.49
N ASP A 566 -22.52 2.13 -11.61
CA ASP A 566 -21.12 2.43 -11.89
C ASP A 566 -20.60 1.51 -12.99
N ALA A 567 -20.87 0.20 -12.92
CA ALA A 567 -20.46 -0.78 -13.92
C ALA A 567 -21.23 -0.72 -15.26
N GLY A 568 -22.24 0.15 -15.39
CA GLY A 568 -23.10 0.20 -16.57
C GLY A 568 -23.95 -1.07 -16.77
N LEU A 569 -24.19 -1.82 -15.70
CA LEU A 569 -24.97 -3.07 -15.75
C LEU A 569 -26.46 -2.80 -15.91
N VAL A 570 -26.96 -1.69 -15.36
CA VAL A 570 -28.37 -1.28 -15.42
C VAL A 570 -28.78 -0.97 -16.87
N PRO A 571 -29.88 -1.54 -17.39
CA PRO A 571 -30.46 -1.14 -18.67
C PRO A 571 -30.79 0.36 -18.69
N SER A 572 -30.61 1.02 -19.83
CA SER A 572 -30.75 2.47 -19.98
C SER A 572 -32.11 3.00 -19.48
N GLU A 573 -33.18 2.27 -19.74
CA GLU A 573 -34.56 2.57 -19.37
C GLU A 573 -34.84 2.46 -17.86
N HIS A 574 -33.95 1.83 -17.10
CA HIS A 574 -34.04 1.67 -15.66
C HIS A 574 -33.00 2.48 -14.90
N ARG A 575 -32.07 3.15 -15.60
CA ARG A 575 -30.95 3.86 -14.98
C ARG A 575 -31.42 4.93 -14.00
N GLU A 576 -32.40 5.74 -14.39
CA GLU A 576 -32.94 6.81 -13.54
C GLU A 576 -33.64 6.25 -12.31
N THR A 577 -34.50 5.23 -12.47
CA THR A 577 -35.17 4.56 -11.33
C THR A 577 -34.17 3.94 -10.34
N VAL A 578 -33.08 3.35 -10.83
CA VAL A 578 -32.05 2.78 -9.95
C VAL A 578 -31.22 3.87 -9.27
N LEU A 579 -30.97 5.00 -9.95
CA LEU A 579 -30.33 6.17 -9.35
C LEU A 579 -31.20 6.78 -8.25
N GLU A 580 -32.50 6.95 -8.49
CA GLU A 580 -33.46 7.42 -7.48
C GLU A 580 -33.50 6.48 -6.27
N ALA A 581 -33.48 5.16 -6.49
CA ALA A 581 -33.41 4.18 -5.41
C ALA A 581 -32.09 4.30 -4.62
N LEU A 582 -30.95 4.52 -5.29
CA LEU A 582 -29.67 4.78 -4.61
C LEU A 582 -29.75 6.03 -3.73
N VAL A 583 -30.29 7.13 -4.26
CA VAL A 583 -30.51 8.38 -3.51
C VAL A 583 -31.36 8.11 -2.28
N GLU A 584 -32.53 7.50 -2.45
CA GLU A 584 -33.46 7.21 -1.35
C GLU A 584 -32.78 6.36 -0.27
N LEU A 585 -32.02 5.34 -0.66
CA LEU A 585 -31.29 4.48 0.26
C LEU A 585 -30.17 5.21 1.01
N VAL A 586 -29.53 6.20 0.39
CA VAL A 586 -28.53 7.05 1.05
C VAL A 586 -29.21 8.01 2.01
N GLU A 587 -30.24 8.74 1.55
CA GLU A 587 -30.99 9.74 2.30
C GLU A 587 -31.71 9.16 3.52
N SER A 588 -32.29 7.97 3.39
CA SER A 588 -33.00 7.26 4.46
C SER A 588 -32.11 6.32 5.28
N TYR A 589 -30.80 6.24 4.98
CA TYR A 589 -29.92 5.27 5.63
C TYR A 589 -29.93 5.44 7.16
N PRO A 590 -30.21 4.37 7.93
CA PRO A 590 -30.32 4.46 9.38
C PRO A 590 -28.96 4.69 10.04
N SER A 591 -28.90 5.64 10.95
CA SER A 591 -27.74 5.97 11.77
C SER A 591 -28.02 5.64 13.25
N ALA A 592 -26.98 5.67 14.09
CA ALA A 592 -27.16 5.52 15.53
C ALA A 592 -27.95 6.69 16.18
N ASP A 593 -27.95 7.86 15.54
CA ASP A 593 -28.48 9.11 16.07
C ASP A 593 -29.62 9.71 15.21
N GLY A 594 -30.09 9.01 14.16
CA GLY A 594 -31.21 9.43 13.30
C GLY A 594 -31.29 8.71 11.96
N GLU A 595 -31.92 9.36 10.98
CA GLU A 595 -31.91 8.97 9.56
C GLU A 595 -30.82 9.75 8.80
N GLY A 596 -30.58 9.38 7.54
CA GLY A 596 -29.49 9.88 6.68
C GLY A 596 -29.54 11.37 6.30
N PRO A 597 -28.82 11.78 5.24
CA PRO A 597 -28.07 10.94 4.32
C PRO A 597 -26.78 10.36 4.90
N HIS A 598 -26.43 9.10 4.62
CA HIS A 598 -25.14 8.51 5.02
C HIS A 598 -24.46 7.70 3.91
N LEU A 599 -23.14 7.81 3.84
CA LEU A 599 -22.31 6.89 3.05
C LEU A 599 -21.98 5.67 3.91
N SER A 600 -22.44 4.50 3.47
CA SER A 600 -22.34 3.25 4.24
C SER A 600 -21.43 2.19 3.63
N GLY A 601 -20.98 2.41 2.40
CA GLY A 601 -20.16 1.47 1.65
C GLY A 601 -18.84 1.13 2.34
N GLY A 602 -18.37 -0.08 2.05
CA GLY A 602 -17.07 -0.58 2.45
C GLY A 602 -16.01 -0.41 1.36
N THR A 603 -15.05 -1.33 1.35
CA THR A 603 -13.89 -1.34 0.44
C THR A 603 -14.34 -1.38 -1.03
N ILE A 604 -15.38 -2.15 -1.35
CA ILE A 604 -15.84 -2.35 -2.73
C ILE A 604 -16.90 -1.31 -3.11
N GLY A 605 -17.83 -1.01 -2.19
CA GLY A 605 -19.04 -0.24 -2.49
C GLY A 605 -18.89 1.28 -2.39
N LEU A 606 -17.94 1.80 -1.59
CA LEU A 606 -17.88 3.25 -1.32
C LEU A 606 -17.55 4.08 -2.58
N GLY A 607 -16.53 3.71 -3.35
CA GLY A 607 -16.16 4.39 -4.59
C GLY A 607 -17.30 4.38 -5.62
N PRO A 608 -17.91 3.22 -5.91
CA PRO A 608 -19.10 3.13 -6.75
C PRO A 608 -20.26 4.03 -6.29
N ILE A 609 -20.54 4.12 -4.97
CA ILE A 609 -21.57 5.04 -4.46
C ILE A 609 -21.24 6.49 -4.83
N VAL A 610 -19.98 6.91 -4.60
CA VAL A 610 -19.51 8.25 -4.91
C VAL A 610 -19.62 8.55 -6.41
N ARG A 611 -19.11 7.64 -7.26
CA ARG A 611 -19.12 7.81 -8.71
C ARG A 611 -20.53 7.77 -9.29
N ALA A 612 -21.40 6.87 -8.83
CA ALA A 612 -22.77 6.74 -9.32
C ALA A 612 -23.63 7.97 -8.99
N LEU A 613 -23.47 8.55 -7.78
CA LEU A 613 -24.15 9.79 -7.41
C LEU A 613 -23.64 10.96 -8.24
N SER A 614 -22.33 11.16 -8.32
CA SER A 614 -21.75 12.28 -9.09
C SER A 614 -22.06 12.19 -10.59
N ALA A 615 -21.92 11.01 -11.21
CA ALA A 615 -22.31 10.78 -12.60
C ALA A 615 -23.83 10.86 -12.86
N GLY A 616 -24.64 10.87 -11.79
CA GLY A 616 -26.08 11.07 -11.83
C GLY A 616 -26.52 12.50 -11.52
N GLY A 617 -25.59 13.46 -11.37
CA GLY A 617 -25.87 14.84 -10.99
C GLY A 617 -26.19 15.04 -9.51
N ARG A 618 -26.09 13.99 -8.67
CA ARG A 618 -26.47 13.99 -7.26
C ARG A 618 -25.33 14.39 -6.31
N ASP A 619 -24.58 15.42 -6.68
CA ASP A 619 -23.52 15.97 -5.85
C ASP A 619 -24.08 16.60 -4.56
N ASP A 620 -25.36 17.02 -4.58
CA ASP A 620 -26.13 17.47 -3.42
C ASP A 620 -26.20 16.41 -2.32
N VAL A 621 -26.40 15.14 -2.67
CA VAL A 621 -26.46 14.01 -1.73
C VAL A 621 -25.09 13.77 -1.11
N LEU A 622 -24.03 13.79 -1.93
CA LEU A 622 -22.65 13.69 -1.44
C LEU A 622 -22.33 14.83 -0.48
N TRP A 623 -22.69 16.05 -0.84
CA TRP A 623 -22.51 17.24 -0.01
C TRP A 623 -23.27 17.14 1.32
N ALA A 624 -24.53 16.68 1.29
CA ALA A 624 -25.35 16.53 2.48
C ALA A 624 -24.80 15.44 3.42
N ALA A 625 -24.37 14.29 2.88
CA ALA A 625 -23.75 13.22 3.67
C ALA A 625 -22.45 13.67 4.35
N LEU A 626 -21.67 14.54 3.70
CA LEU A 626 -20.47 15.14 4.28
C LEU A 626 -20.75 16.01 5.52
N GLN A 627 -21.96 16.55 5.68
CA GLN A 627 -22.30 17.41 6.82
C GLN A 627 -22.63 16.62 8.10
N LYS A 628 -22.82 15.30 8.00
CA LYS A 628 -23.20 14.45 9.14
C LYS A 628 -22.06 14.30 10.17
N ASN A 629 -22.43 14.01 11.41
CA ASN A 629 -21.51 13.85 12.55
C ASN A 629 -21.65 12.50 13.25
N ASP A 630 -22.74 11.81 12.96
CA ASP A 630 -23.17 10.52 13.46
C ASP A 630 -22.70 9.39 12.54
N ARG A 631 -22.66 8.17 13.06
CA ARG A 631 -22.12 7.00 12.35
C ARG A 631 -23.15 6.47 11.33
N PRO A 632 -22.76 6.17 10.07
CA PRO A 632 -21.41 6.31 9.49
C PRO A 632 -21.17 7.68 8.83
N SER A 633 -20.11 8.40 9.21
CA SER A 633 -19.71 9.64 8.54
C SER A 633 -18.26 10.03 8.84
N TYR A 634 -17.68 10.90 8.02
CA TYR A 634 -16.37 11.52 8.30
C TYR A 634 -16.43 12.48 9.49
N GLY A 635 -17.58 13.15 9.74
CA GLY A 635 -17.78 13.90 10.98
C GLY A 635 -17.72 12.99 12.21
N TYR A 636 -18.26 11.77 12.08
CA TYR A 636 -18.04 10.71 13.06
C TYR A 636 -16.60 10.20 13.07
N PHE A 637 -15.66 10.54 12.19
CA PHE A 637 -14.23 10.32 12.47
C PHE A 637 -13.61 11.50 13.20
N MET A 638 -14.05 12.71 12.89
CA MET A 638 -13.55 13.96 13.46
C MET A 638 -14.02 14.27 14.89
N ALA A 639 -15.10 13.63 15.36
CA ALA A 639 -15.63 13.91 16.69
C ALA A 639 -14.63 13.48 17.81
N PRO A 640 -14.45 14.29 18.86
CA PRO A 640 -13.65 13.92 20.03
C PRO A 640 -14.03 12.58 20.65
N THR A 641 -13.02 11.83 21.14
CA THR A 641 -13.20 10.66 22.00
C THR A 641 -12.18 10.67 23.12
N THR A 642 -12.33 9.79 24.12
CA THR A 642 -11.27 9.57 25.11
C THR A 642 -9.97 9.11 24.47
N GLU A 643 -10.04 8.33 23.40
CA GLU A 643 -8.86 7.76 22.74
C GLU A 643 -8.18 8.74 21.78
N ASN A 644 -8.94 9.66 21.18
CA ASN A 644 -8.48 10.70 20.27
C ASN A 644 -9.23 12.00 20.62
N PRO A 645 -8.70 12.82 21.54
CA PRO A 645 -9.38 14.01 22.06
C PRO A 645 -9.77 15.05 21.01
N ASP A 646 -9.01 15.16 19.91
CA ASP A 646 -9.31 16.07 18.78
C ASP A 646 -9.99 15.36 17.59
N GLY A 647 -10.40 14.10 17.79
CA GLY A 647 -10.86 13.20 16.74
C GLY A 647 -9.72 12.63 15.90
N PHE A 648 -10.05 11.85 14.88
CA PHE A 648 -9.03 11.29 13.99
C PHE A 648 -8.46 12.37 13.05
N THR A 649 -7.20 12.20 12.67
CA THR A 649 -6.48 13.02 11.68
C THR A 649 -6.09 12.21 10.42
N THR A 650 -6.54 10.96 10.37
CA THR A 650 -6.47 10.00 9.27
C THR A 650 -7.84 9.30 9.16
N ILE A 651 -8.06 8.54 8.10
CA ILE A 651 -9.28 7.76 7.89
C ILE A 651 -9.13 6.42 8.62
N GLY A 652 -10.16 6.03 9.37
CA GLY A 652 -10.17 4.74 10.09
C GLY A 652 -10.52 3.56 9.18
N GLU A 653 -10.18 2.35 9.61
CA GLU A 653 -10.50 1.10 8.90
C GLU A 653 -12.01 0.84 8.84
N ARG A 654 -12.73 1.13 9.92
CA ARG A 654 -14.18 0.93 10.02
C ARG A 654 -14.90 2.21 10.40
N TRP A 655 -16.12 2.37 9.88
CA TRP A 655 -17.04 3.42 10.30
C TRP A 655 -17.33 3.43 11.82
N THR A 656 -17.11 2.31 12.50
CA THR A 656 -17.26 2.15 13.96
C THR A 656 -16.14 2.74 14.79
N ARG A 657 -15.03 3.21 14.17
CA ARG A 657 -13.77 3.60 14.83
C ARG A 657 -13.05 2.46 15.56
N SER A 658 -13.45 1.21 15.33
CA SER A 658 -12.66 0.07 15.80
C SER A 658 -11.49 -0.20 14.87
N ASP A 659 -10.54 -1.00 15.35
CA ASP A 659 -9.40 -1.48 14.57
C ASP A 659 -8.40 -0.37 14.20
N SER A 660 -7.81 -0.37 13.00
CA SER A 660 -6.81 0.64 12.64
C SER A 660 -7.43 2.03 12.50
N LYS A 661 -6.69 3.05 12.95
CA LYS A 661 -7.08 4.46 12.81
C LYS A 661 -6.47 5.13 11.58
N ASN A 662 -5.76 4.36 10.75
CA ASN A 662 -5.06 4.86 9.56
C ASN A 662 -5.13 3.82 8.44
N HIS A 663 -6.16 3.94 7.61
CA HIS A 663 -6.47 3.02 6.53
C HIS A 663 -7.02 3.78 5.32
N MET A 664 -6.65 3.36 4.11
CA MET A 664 -7.04 4.08 2.88
C MET A 664 -8.42 3.72 2.30
N ILE A 665 -9.04 2.62 2.72
CA ILE A 665 -10.20 2.02 2.04
C ILE A 665 -11.48 2.85 2.12
N LEU A 666 -11.63 3.68 3.16
CA LEU A 666 -12.76 4.60 3.32
C LEU A 666 -12.44 6.03 2.86
N ALA A 667 -11.30 6.25 2.19
CA ALA A 667 -10.90 7.57 1.67
C ALA A 667 -11.36 7.84 0.23
N GLN A 668 -12.21 6.97 -0.33
CA GLN A 668 -12.60 6.98 -1.75
C GLN A 668 -13.36 8.25 -2.19
N ILE A 669 -14.00 8.97 -1.25
CA ILE A 669 -14.65 10.25 -1.55
C ILE A 669 -13.68 11.32 -2.06
N ASP A 670 -12.39 11.18 -1.78
CA ASP A 670 -11.37 12.12 -2.23
C ASP A 670 -11.26 12.16 -3.77
N GLU A 671 -11.67 11.08 -4.45
CA GLU A 671 -11.85 11.09 -5.91
C GLU A 671 -12.81 12.20 -6.36
N TRP A 672 -13.96 12.33 -5.68
CA TRP A 672 -14.96 13.37 -5.98
C TRP A 672 -14.49 14.78 -5.64
N PHE A 673 -13.70 14.95 -4.58
CA PHE A 673 -13.15 16.27 -4.29
C PHE A 673 -12.29 16.78 -5.45
N HIS A 674 -11.43 15.94 -6.01
CA HIS A 674 -10.60 16.33 -7.14
C HIS A 674 -11.36 16.38 -8.46
N ALA A 675 -12.25 15.43 -8.72
CA ALA A 675 -12.89 15.27 -10.03
C ALA A 675 -14.21 16.06 -10.19
N GLY A 676 -14.96 16.22 -9.10
CA GLY A 676 -16.20 17.01 -9.03
C GLY A 676 -15.92 18.43 -8.50
N VAL A 677 -15.47 18.57 -7.24
CA VAL A 677 -15.30 19.90 -6.62
C VAL A 677 -14.24 20.74 -7.33
N ALA A 678 -13.04 20.19 -7.57
CA ALA A 678 -12.05 20.87 -8.43
C ALA A 678 -12.43 20.78 -9.91
N GLY A 679 -13.20 19.76 -10.28
CA GLY A 679 -13.69 19.57 -11.64
C GLY A 679 -12.66 19.03 -12.63
N ILE A 680 -11.52 18.49 -12.19
CA ILE A 680 -10.46 18.05 -13.10
C ILE A 680 -10.65 16.56 -13.40
N GLN A 681 -11.10 16.24 -14.60
CA GLN A 681 -11.44 14.88 -15.01
C GLN A 681 -10.56 14.41 -16.18
N ALA A 682 -10.18 13.13 -16.14
CA ALA A 682 -9.53 12.43 -17.23
C ALA A 682 -10.61 11.63 -17.97
N GLY A 683 -11.23 12.24 -18.98
CA GLY A 683 -12.40 11.66 -19.66
C GLY A 683 -13.62 11.46 -18.76
N SER A 684 -14.55 10.59 -19.17
CA SER A 684 -15.70 10.22 -18.34
C SER A 684 -15.22 9.45 -17.11
N LEU A 685 -15.52 9.97 -15.92
CA LEU A 685 -15.48 9.22 -14.66
C LEU A 685 -16.48 8.06 -14.79
N GLY A 686 -16.01 6.90 -15.24
CA GLY A 686 -16.89 5.76 -15.46
C GLY A 686 -16.09 4.50 -15.61
N THR A 687 -16.13 3.68 -14.55
CA THR A 687 -15.61 2.30 -14.46
C THR A 687 -14.10 2.11 -14.40
N ILE A 688 -13.73 1.02 -13.72
CA ILE A 688 -12.42 0.33 -13.72
C ILE A 688 -12.01 -0.14 -15.15
N SER A 689 -12.74 0.22 -16.20
CA SER A 689 -12.52 -0.16 -17.60
C SER A 689 -12.87 0.97 -18.58
N ALA A 690 -12.62 2.23 -18.24
CA ALA A 690 -12.64 3.30 -19.24
C ALA A 690 -11.51 3.09 -20.25
N THR A 691 -11.83 3.17 -21.55
CA THR A 691 -10.82 3.23 -22.60
C THR A 691 -9.85 4.38 -22.35
N TRP A 692 -8.55 4.20 -22.62
CA TRP A 692 -7.59 5.30 -22.59
C TRP A 692 -8.04 6.37 -23.59
N ALA A 693 -8.67 7.41 -23.07
CA ALA A 693 -8.86 8.67 -23.74
C ALA A 693 -8.11 9.70 -22.90
N ASP A 694 -7.01 10.24 -23.42
CA ASP A 694 -6.27 11.35 -22.80
C ASP A 694 -7.07 12.67 -22.85
N LYS A 695 -8.41 12.60 -22.73
CA LYS A 695 -9.32 13.74 -22.70
C LYS A 695 -9.14 14.47 -21.38
N LEU A 696 -9.02 15.79 -21.43
CA LEU A 696 -9.08 16.65 -20.26
C LEU A 696 -10.45 17.31 -20.22
N VAL A 697 -11.18 17.14 -19.12
CA VAL A 697 -12.45 17.86 -18.91
C VAL A 697 -12.34 18.69 -17.63
N PHE A 698 -12.76 19.94 -17.71
CA PHE A 698 -12.97 20.82 -16.57
C PHE A 698 -14.48 21.00 -16.34
N GLN A 699 -15.03 20.35 -15.32
CA GLN A 699 -16.43 20.48 -14.89
C GLN A 699 -16.47 20.62 -13.36
N PRO A 700 -16.20 21.82 -12.82
CA PRO A 700 -16.26 22.04 -11.38
C PRO A 700 -17.71 22.09 -10.88
N GLU A 701 -17.95 21.48 -9.73
CA GLU A 701 -19.27 21.43 -9.09
C GLU A 701 -19.37 22.40 -7.90
N PRO A 702 -20.00 23.59 -8.07
CA PRO A 702 -20.18 24.57 -6.99
C PRO A 702 -21.34 24.17 -6.05
N VAL A 703 -21.22 23.01 -5.42
CA VAL A 703 -22.26 22.39 -4.59
C VAL A 703 -22.39 23.04 -3.21
N GLY A 704 -23.62 23.00 -2.67
CA GLY A 704 -23.89 23.42 -1.30
C GLY A 704 -23.54 24.89 -1.02
N ASP A 705 -22.77 25.10 0.05
CA ASP A 705 -22.30 26.41 0.50
C ASP A 705 -20.87 26.75 0.05
N LEU A 706 -20.27 25.94 -0.84
CA LEU A 706 -18.94 26.21 -1.34
C LEU A 706 -18.91 27.51 -2.13
N THR A 707 -17.97 28.38 -1.76
CA THR A 707 -17.74 29.69 -2.39
C THR A 707 -16.45 29.72 -3.19
N SER A 708 -15.54 28.77 -2.98
CA SER A 708 -14.37 28.61 -3.84
C SER A 708 -13.76 27.21 -3.73
N ALA A 709 -13.08 26.80 -4.80
CA ALA A 709 -12.11 25.72 -4.75
C ALA A 709 -10.96 25.96 -5.75
N THR A 710 -9.81 25.38 -5.45
CA THR A 710 -8.63 25.38 -6.32
C THR A 710 -7.99 24.01 -6.27
N GLY A 711 -7.82 23.38 -7.43
CA GLY A 711 -7.12 22.11 -7.53
C GLY A 711 -6.13 22.05 -8.70
N THR A 712 -5.15 21.18 -8.55
CA THR A 712 -4.17 20.84 -9.59
C THR A 712 -4.12 19.34 -9.81
N PHE A 713 -3.78 18.93 -11.03
CA PHE A 713 -3.47 17.56 -11.37
C PHE A 713 -2.37 17.52 -12.43
N ARG A 714 -1.26 16.85 -12.11
CA ARG A 714 -0.11 16.70 -12.98
C ARG A 714 -0.36 15.50 -13.89
N ARG A 715 -0.50 15.78 -15.19
CA ARG A 715 -0.57 14.77 -16.25
C ARG A 715 0.79 14.63 -16.92
N ARG A 716 0.92 13.66 -17.81
CA ARG A 716 2.09 13.51 -18.69
C ARG A 716 2.41 14.78 -19.48
N ALA A 717 1.38 15.45 -19.97
CA ALA A 717 1.50 16.69 -20.73
C ALA A 717 1.89 17.91 -19.87
N GLY A 718 1.76 17.82 -18.54
CA GLY A 718 1.99 18.92 -17.60
C GLY A 718 0.85 19.09 -16.60
N GLU A 719 0.87 20.20 -15.87
CA GLU A 719 -0.14 20.50 -14.85
C GLU A 719 -1.44 21.02 -15.49
N ALA A 720 -2.55 20.38 -15.13
CA ALA A 720 -3.89 20.90 -15.27
C ALA A 720 -4.30 21.61 -13.96
N ARG A 721 -4.91 22.78 -14.06
CA ARG A 721 -5.36 23.55 -12.88
C ARG A 721 -6.77 24.07 -13.09
N SER A 722 -7.57 24.02 -12.04
CA SER A 722 -8.93 24.56 -11.98
C SER A 722 -9.06 25.42 -10.73
N GLU A 723 -9.56 26.64 -10.89
CA GLU A 723 -9.82 27.57 -9.82
C GLU A 723 -11.14 28.26 -10.07
N TRP A 724 -12.07 28.18 -9.11
CA TRP A 724 -13.36 28.84 -9.23
C TRP A 724 -13.79 29.55 -7.96
N THR A 725 -14.62 30.57 -8.14
CA THR A 725 -15.26 31.33 -7.06
C THR A 725 -16.73 31.55 -7.36
N ARG A 726 -17.55 31.52 -6.31
CA ARG A 726 -18.99 31.81 -6.32
C ARG A 726 -19.29 32.91 -5.31
N ALA A 727 -19.90 33.99 -5.79
CA ALA A 727 -20.37 35.11 -4.98
C ALA A 727 -21.85 35.40 -5.29
N GLY A 728 -22.74 34.87 -4.44
CA GLY A 728 -24.18 34.82 -4.75
C GLY A 728 -24.41 33.96 -6.00
N ASP A 729 -25.05 34.55 -7.01
CA ASP A 729 -25.27 33.89 -8.31
C ASP A 729 -24.08 34.04 -9.26
N ALA A 730 -23.11 34.91 -8.98
CA ALA A 730 -21.97 35.13 -9.87
C ALA A 730 -20.95 33.99 -9.72
N PHE A 731 -20.59 33.36 -10.84
CA PHE A 731 -19.58 32.30 -10.89
C PHE A 731 -18.44 32.70 -11.82
N ALA A 732 -17.21 32.44 -11.39
CA ALA A 732 -16.01 32.65 -12.18
C ALA A 732 -15.13 31.40 -12.10
N LEU A 733 -14.61 30.97 -13.25
CA LEU A 733 -13.74 29.80 -13.40
C LEU A 733 -12.50 30.18 -14.19
N SER A 734 -11.33 29.77 -13.72
CA SER A 734 -10.05 29.85 -14.43
C SER A 734 -9.47 28.46 -14.57
N VAL A 735 -9.08 28.08 -15.79
CA VAL A 735 -8.48 26.79 -16.08
C VAL A 735 -7.11 26.97 -16.74
N THR A 736 -6.17 26.09 -16.39
CA THR A 736 -4.88 25.96 -17.07
C THR A 736 -4.81 24.62 -17.76
N VAL A 737 -4.65 24.66 -19.08
CA VAL A 737 -4.50 23.48 -19.93
C VAL A 737 -3.03 23.30 -20.28
N PRO A 738 -2.42 22.14 -19.97
CA PRO A 738 -1.01 21.90 -20.25
C PRO A 738 -0.71 21.93 -21.75
N ALA A 739 0.58 22.05 -22.09
CA ALA A 739 1.03 22.05 -23.48
C ALA A 739 0.62 20.76 -24.20
N ASN A 740 0.47 20.83 -25.52
CA ASN A 740 0.11 19.68 -26.38
C ASN A 740 -1.21 18.99 -25.98
N THR A 741 -2.10 19.70 -25.28
CA THR A 741 -3.39 19.22 -24.82
C THR A 741 -4.50 20.18 -25.25
N GLU A 742 -5.66 19.63 -25.57
CA GLU A 742 -6.93 20.34 -25.71
C GLU A 742 -7.86 19.87 -24.57
N ALA A 743 -8.68 20.78 -24.04
CA ALA A 743 -9.61 20.45 -22.98
C ALA A 743 -11.04 20.84 -23.36
N GLU A 744 -11.98 20.04 -22.84
CA GLU A 744 -13.39 20.44 -22.74
C GLU A 744 -13.58 21.20 -21.41
N VAL A 745 -14.31 22.31 -21.45
CA VAL A 745 -14.68 23.08 -20.26
C VAL A 745 -16.18 23.20 -20.22
N ARG A 746 -16.80 22.69 -19.16
CA ARG A 746 -18.23 22.73 -18.88
C ARG A 746 -18.46 23.77 -17.80
N VAL A 747 -19.13 24.86 -18.15
CA VAL A 747 -19.35 26.00 -17.26
C VAL A 747 -20.81 26.00 -16.82
N ALA A 748 -21.04 25.86 -15.51
CA ALA A 748 -22.36 25.87 -14.91
C ALA A 748 -23.06 27.23 -15.04
N GLY A 749 -24.37 27.20 -15.27
CA GLY A 749 -25.25 28.38 -15.23
C GLY A 749 -25.35 29.17 -16.54
N ASP A 750 -26.08 30.28 -16.48
CA ASP A 750 -26.48 31.06 -17.64
C ASP A 750 -25.48 32.19 -17.97
N LYS A 751 -25.66 32.79 -19.16
CA LYS A 751 -24.95 34.01 -19.60
C LYS A 751 -23.42 33.85 -19.57
N VAL A 752 -22.95 32.67 -19.97
CA VAL A 752 -21.53 32.34 -19.94
C VAL A 752 -20.74 33.27 -20.87
N ARG A 753 -19.66 33.83 -20.33
CA ARG A 753 -18.65 34.59 -21.07
C ARG A 753 -17.32 33.87 -20.93
N ALA A 754 -16.64 33.64 -22.05
CA ALA A 754 -15.33 33.01 -22.09
C ALA A 754 -14.27 34.02 -22.56
N SER A 755 -13.05 33.90 -22.03
CA SER A 755 -11.87 34.63 -22.49
C SER A 755 -11.03 33.78 -23.45
N GLY A 756 -10.13 34.42 -24.19
CA GLY A 756 -9.11 33.73 -24.97
C GLY A 756 -9.64 33.02 -26.22
N ARG A 757 -9.09 31.82 -26.50
CA ARG A 757 -9.37 31.01 -27.70
C ARG A 757 -10.38 29.89 -27.42
N ALA A 758 -11.38 30.17 -26.60
CA ALA A 758 -12.44 29.21 -26.30
C ALA A 758 -13.48 29.15 -27.43
N THR A 759 -13.81 27.93 -27.87
CA THR A 759 -14.83 27.70 -28.90
C THR A 759 -16.04 27.05 -28.26
N PHE A 760 -17.20 27.71 -28.35
CA PHE A 760 -18.46 27.18 -27.85
C PHE A 760 -18.92 25.99 -28.71
N VAL A 761 -19.29 24.90 -28.05
CA VAL A 761 -19.71 23.64 -28.69
C VAL A 761 -21.22 23.46 -28.59
N GLY A 762 -21.80 23.76 -27.44
CA GLY A 762 -23.23 23.60 -27.18
C GLY A 762 -23.58 23.72 -25.70
N GLU A 763 -24.81 23.32 -25.37
CA GLU A 763 -25.29 23.21 -24.00
C GLU A 763 -25.66 21.75 -23.71
N GLU A 764 -25.25 21.24 -22.55
CA GLU A 764 -25.49 19.88 -22.10
C GLU A 764 -25.77 19.93 -20.60
N GLU A 765 -26.92 19.38 -20.16
CA GLU A 765 -27.25 19.19 -18.73
C GLU A 765 -27.09 20.44 -17.84
N GLY A 766 -27.37 21.63 -18.39
CA GLY A 766 -27.26 22.90 -17.65
C GLY A 766 -25.87 23.54 -17.64
N TYR A 767 -24.94 23.02 -18.46
CA TYR A 767 -23.61 23.58 -18.68
C TYR A 767 -23.46 24.13 -20.10
N ALA A 768 -22.78 25.26 -20.23
CA ALA A 768 -22.23 25.69 -21.51
C ALA A 768 -20.90 24.96 -21.75
N VAL A 769 -20.80 24.26 -22.87
CA VAL A 769 -19.65 23.42 -23.23
C VAL A 769 -18.74 24.16 -24.19
N TYR A 770 -17.45 24.21 -23.87
CA TYR A 770 -16.40 24.82 -24.67
C TYR A 770 -15.26 23.85 -24.93
N THR A 771 -14.62 23.99 -26.09
CA THR A 771 -13.29 23.43 -26.36
C THR A 771 -12.24 24.53 -26.24
N VAL A 772 -11.14 24.26 -25.55
CA VAL A 772 -10.04 25.22 -25.36
C VAL A 772 -8.66 24.57 -25.62
N PRO A 773 -7.74 25.27 -26.31
CA PRO A 773 -6.37 24.78 -26.52
C PRO A 773 -5.52 24.93 -25.24
N SER A 774 -4.26 24.45 -25.27
CA SER A 774 -3.29 24.72 -24.21
C SER A 774 -3.17 26.21 -23.84
N GLY A 775 -3.02 26.50 -22.56
CA GLY A 775 -2.92 27.85 -22.01
C GLY A 775 -3.91 28.11 -20.87
N MET A 776 -4.00 29.38 -20.47
CA MET A 776 -4.93 29.82 -19.43
C MET A 776 -6.20 30.41 -20.06
N HIS A 777 -7.36 29.98 -19.56
CA HIS A 777 -8.68 30.45 -20.01
C HIS A 777 -9.54 30.80 -18.80
N SER A 778 -10.41 31.79 -18.96
CA SER A 778 -11.30 32.23 -17.88
C SER A 778 -12.73 32.33 -18.36
N PHE A 779 -13.65 31.99 -17.48
CA PHE A 779 -15.08 31.95 -17.73
C PHE A 779 -15.82 32.67 -16.61
N SER A 780 -16.94 33.29 -16.94
CA SER A 780 -17.88 33.83 -15.95
C SER A 780 -19.31 33.52 -16.34
N SER A 781 -20.15 33.18 -15.38
CA SER A 781 -21.57 32.84 -15.60
C SER A 781 -22.43 33.30 -14.42
N THR A 782 -23.74 33.05 -14.52
CA THR A 782 -24.71 33.27 -13.44
C THR A 782 -25.41 31.95 -13.09
N LEU A 783 -25.24 31.45 -11.87
CA LEU A 783 -25.83 30.19 -11.38
C LEU A 783 -27.33 30.28 -11.05
N LYS A 784 -28.02 31.32 -11.52
CA LYS A 784 -29.43 31.55 -11.18
C LYS A 784 -30.30 30.45 -11.78
N GLY A 785 -30.89 29.60 -10.94
CA GLY A 785 -31.67 28.45 -11.39
C GLY A 785 -30.84 27.20 -11.71
N PHE A 786 -29.50 27.29 -11.58
CA PHE A 786 -28.64 26.12 -11.54
C PHE A 786 -28.81 25.47 -10.16
N VAL A 787 -29.62 24.42 -10.13
CA VAL A 787 -29.75 23.56 -8.96
C VAL A 787 -28.92 22.33 -9.28
N ASN A 788 -27.89 22.09 -8.46
CA ASN A 788 -27.22 20.80 -8.44
C ASN A 788 -28.23 19.85 -7.78
N THR A 789 -29.16 19.28 -8.58
CA THR A 789 -30.26 18.43 -8.10
C THR A 789 -29.86 16.99 -8.08
#